data_AF-A0AA36IRT8-F1
#
_entry.id   AF-A0AA36IRT8-F1
#
_cell.length_a   1.000
_cell.length_b   1.000
_cell.length_c   1.000
_cell.angle_alpha   90.00
_cell.angle_beta   90.00
_cell.angle_gamma   90.00
#
_symmetry.space_group_name_H-M   'P 1'
#
loop_
_entity.id
_entity.type
_entity.pdbx_description
1 polymer ?
#
loop_
_entity_poly.entity_id
_entity_poly.type
_entity_poly.pdbx_seq_one_letter_code
_entity_poly.pdbx_strand_id
1 'polypeptide(L)'
;MTGTALTPEQVWLGKPVVDGHMPKPDEIIRILNIIVNGIEGVQGGLVAFDTKANMDADLAHDAGTLALVYNDATIANRTFYRKVGASGLGSWASIPTLANKFIPLTNAGAGTGDAIQLTSELALPANAYGGKFLAEITDANTGAVTISINGETPKPLVTNTGTALAQDYLEVGMAIEFVDDGASYRLTSDVASAAIQAGAEAALASFNEKYIGAYADNTAATAAAGGSPITGALYWNTTDSAMKAWDGAWQNLGAIIADGSVTTAKIADEAVTLAKLDMALYRAVGLATVAEVIADTQLDYTNTNAGDRIRTDQGRFEAVASGDADPDLTTAGGLKINVLRFGNTVDVTQYGTANDRSADDTVKIQRALDSGASIVTTDGNHRVDGTITMPEGVSFVGKRHSGMYFPGGPGSAIQGAMLYKDNSSAAGSTLVMSSASGFSGIDIHHNRDGGGNDGIVRFGDETVSCWNAEFKNARITGKVMRDQTGVNTCLGIHFPAGNTAGVGGDNGNGDIQKYGNNISDYMISDIDQGIVLGVNCNANTFNNGRIRNIIQGKGIQFAGGSHPDQACLENKFTGLICWNIGSLADGAAAVFTLGAYADLNRIDSFSTECNGTFIVISAQADNNVLIGTPNEAQNNAWVDNSGTNTLIDTQGVTT
;
A
#
# COMPACT_ATOMS: atom_id res chain seq x y z
N MET A 1 22.64 -31.29 9.63
CA MET A 1 24.08 -31.26 9.31
C MET A 1 24.74 -32.46 9.97
N THR A 2 25.02 -33.50 9.18
CA THR A 2 25.82 -34.66 9.58
C THR A 2 27.29 -34.30 9.48
N GLY A 3 27.79 -33.56 10.47
CA GLY A 3 29.23 -33.32 10.62
C GLY A 3 29.88 -34.52 11.30
N THR A 4 30.97 -35.01 10.73
CA THR A 4 31.88 -35.96 11.39
C THR A 4 32.25 -35.43 12.77
N ALA A 5 32.19 -36.28 13.79
CA ALA A 5 32.57 -35.88 15.15
C ALA A 5 34.02 -35.38 15.14
N LEU A 6 34.24 -34.15 15.62
CA LEU A 6 35.54 -33.52 15.69
C LEU A 6 36.47 -34.30 16.63
N THR A 7 37.77 -34.32 16.30
CA THR A 7 38.78 -34.91 17.18
C THR A 7 38.96 -34.03 18.42
N PRO A 8 39.41 -34.59 19.56
CA PRO A 8 39.69 -33.80 20.76
C PRO A 8 40.64 -32.62 20.53
N GLU A 9 41.61 -32.75 19.62
CA GLU A 9 42.49 -31.64 19.20
C GLU A 9 41.74 -30.54 18.45
N GLN A 10 40.76 -30.88 17.62
CA GLN A 10 39.93 -29.90 16.90
C GLN A 10 39.00 -29.13 17.84
N VAL A 11 38.55 -29.75 18.94
CA VAL A 11 37.76 -29.10 19.99
C VAL A 11 38.65 -28.22 20.89
N TRP A 12 39.88 -28.66 21.17
CA TRP A 12 40.84 -27.94 22.03
C TRP A 12 41.53 -26.76 21.34
N LEU A 13 41.79 -26.86 20.03
CA LEU A 13 42.45 -25.81 19.22
C LEU A 13 41.47 -25.00 18.36
N GLY A 14 40.20 -25.40 18.33
CA GLY A 14 39.16 -24.71 17.57
C GLY A 14 38.99 -23.28 18.08
N LYS A 15 39.17 -22.29 17.20
CA LYS A 15 38.87 -20.88 17.52
C LYS A 15 37.36 -20.77 17.78
N PRO A 16 36.89 -20.45 19.01
CA PRO A 16 35.46 -20.34 19.30
C PRO A 16 34.77 -19.20 18.52
N VAL A 17 35.55 -18.31 17.89
CA VAL A 17 35.06 -17.11 17.20
C VAL A 17 34.68 -17.37 15.73
N VAL A 18 35.19 -18.43 15.08
CA VAL A 18 35.03 -18.58 13.62
C VAL A 18 33.80 -19.41 13.22
N ASP A 19 33.27 -20.25 14.10
CA ASP A 19 32.26 -21.25 13.71
C ASP A 19 30.95 -21.24 14.51
N GLY A 20 30.74 -20.23 15.37
CA GLY A 20 29.51 -20.09 16.16
C GLY A 20 29.16 -21.30 17.06
N HIS A 21 30.09 -22.25 17.19
CA HIS A 21 29.90 -23.48 17.96
C HIS A 21 30.27 -23.21 19.42
N MET A 22 29.24 -23.07 20.26
CA MET A 22 29.39 -23.35 21.68
C MET A 22 29.55 -24.87 21.83
N PRO A 23 30.61 -25.37 22.50
CA PRO A 23 30.80 -26.80 22.69
C PRO A 23 29.60 -27.39 23.41
N LYS A 24 29.07 -28.50 22.89
CA LYS A 24 27.90 -29.15 23.49
C LYS A 24 28.28 -29.74 24.84
N PRO A 25 27.35 -29.85 25.81
CA PRO A 25 27.61 -30.47 27.12
C PRO A 25 28.31 -31.83 27.00
N ASP A 26 27.95 -32.61 25.98
CA ASP A 26 28.48 -33.95 25.71
C ASP A 26 29.97 -33.95 25.34
N GLU A 27 30.44 -32.89 24.66
CA GLU A 27 31.84 -32.72 24.25
C GLU A 27 32.70 -32.27 25.44
N ILE A 28 32.14 -31.42 26.31
CA ILE A 28 32.75 -31.02 27.57
C ILE A 28 32.90 -32.24 28.50
N ILE A 29 31.85 -33.05 28.62
CA ILE A 29 31.88 -34.31 29.40
C ILE A 29 32.94 -35.27 28.84
N ARG A 30 33.09 -35.37 27.51
CA ARG A 30 34.11 -36.22 26.88
C ARG A 30 35.53 -35.75 27.18
N ILE A 31 35.79 -34.44 27.19
CA ILE A 31 37.10 -33.87 27.58
C ILE A 31 37.36 -34.09 29.07
N LEU A 32 36.38 -33.84 29.92
CA LEU A 32 36.48 -34.09 31.37
C LEU A 32 36.76 -35.56 31.65
N ASN A 33 36.13 -36.48 30.93
CA ASN A 33 36.41 -37.91 31.05
C ASN A 33 37.82 -38.28 30.59
N ILE A 34 38.39 -37.63 29.58
CA ILE A 34 39.80 -37.86 29.18
C ILE A 34 40.76 -37.35 30.27
N ILE A 35 40.47 -36.20 30.88
CA ILE A 35 41.26 -35.66 32.00
C ILE A 35 41.14 -36.58 33.22
N VAL A 36 39.93 -37.02 33.56
CA VAL A 36 39.68 -37.97 34.65
C VAL A 36 40.38 -39.30 34.37
N ASN A 37 40.30 -39.85 33.16
CA ASN A 37 41.04 -41.06 32.78
C ASN A 37 42.55 -40.86 32.81
N GLY A 38 43.04 -39.65 32.50
CA GLY A 38 44.44 -39.27 32.64
C GLY A 38 44.88 -39.22 34.11
N ILE A 39 44.02 -38.72 35.00
CA ILE A 39 44.23 -38.67 36.45
C ILE A 39 44.08 -40.06 37.08
N GLU A 40 43.16 -40.90 36.61
CA GLU A 40 42.99 -42.29 37.03
C GLU A 40 44.16 -43.17 36.54
N GLY A 41 44.77 -42.82 35.40
CA GLY A 41 46.05 -43.38 34.96
C GLY A 41 47.24 -43.06 35.89
N VAL A 42 47.13 -42.04 36.75
CA VAL A 42 48.13 -41.71 37.80
C VAL A 42 48.03 -42.64 39.02
N GLN A 43 46.99 -43.48 39.13
CA GLN A 43 46.97 -44.57 40.12
C GLN A 43 47.98 -45.70 39.80
N GLY A 44 48.64 -45.66 38.63
CA GLY A 44 49.79 -46.47 38.28
C GLY A 44 51.14 -45.82 38.60
N GLY A 45 51.44 -45.55 39.88
CA GLY A 45 52.82 -45.44 40.37
C GLY A 45 53.64 -44.18 40.04
N LEU A 46 53.10 -42.97 40.27
CA LEU A 46 53.96 -41.76 40.35
C LEU A 46 54.77 -41.78 41.66
N VAL A 47 56.10 -41.79 41.56
CA VAL A 47 57.01 -41.80 42.73
C VAL A 47 57.57 -40.39 42.95
N ALA A 48 57.37 -39.82 44.14
CA ALA A 48 57.91 -38.51 44.48
C ALA A 48 59.28 -38.61 45.17
N PHE A 49 60.21 -37.74 44.77
CA PHE A 49 61.54 -37.62 45.37
C PHE A 49 61.83 -36.17 45.77
N ASP A 50 62.49 -35.98 46.91
CA ASP A 50 62.84 -34.65 47.38
C ASP A 50 63.88 -33.97 46.47
N THR A 51 64.90 -34.71 46.03
CA THR A 51 65.99 -34.20 45.17
C THR A 51 66.22 -35.12 43.98
N LYS A 52 66.79 -34.58 42.89
CA LYS A 52 67.16 -35.36 41.71
C LYS A 52 68.23 -36.39 42.04
N ALA A 53 69.13 -36.07 42.96
CA ALA A 53 70.15 -37.01 43.44
C ALA A 53 69.52 -38.26 44.09
N ASN A 54 68.47 -38.07 44.91
CA ASN A 54 67.75 -39.19 45.52
C ASN A 54 67.04 -40.05 44.47
N MET A 55 66.42 -39.42 43.47
CA MET A 55 65.81 -40.13 42.35
C MET A 55 66.85 -40.90 41.52
N ASP A 56 67.98 -40.28 41.17
CA ASP A 56 69.04 -40.91 40.37
C ASP A 56 69.70 -42.10 41.10
N ALA A 57 69.72 -42.08 42.44
CA ALA A 57 70.20 -43.18 43.26
C ALA A 57 69.20 -44.35 43.30
N ASP A 58 67.90 -44.09 43.14
CA ASP A 58 66.84 -45.10 43.15
C ASP A 58 66.45 -45.51 41.73
N LEU A 59 67.14 -46.53 41.22
CA LEU A 59 66.85 -47.14 39.91
C LEU A 59 65.96 -48.38 40.00
N ALA A 60 65.48 -48.76 41.18
CA ALA A 60 64.74 -50.00 41.43
C ALA A 60 63.25 -49.92 41.00
N HIS A 61 63.00 -49.23 39.88
CA HIS A 61 61.68 -48.98 39.31
C HIS A 61 61.61 -49.55 37.90
N ASP A 62 60.44 -50.05 37.51
CA ASP A 62 60.23 -50.58 36.17
C ASP A 62 60.39 -49.48 35.10
N ALA A 63 60.85 -49.86 33.91
CA ALA A 63 60.97 -48.94 32.78
C ALA A 63 59.62 -48.30 32.47
N GLY A 64 59.58 -46.97 32.33
CA GLY A 64 58.35 -46.21 32.11
C GLY A 64 57.71 -45.64 33.36
N THR A 65 58.15 -46.04 34.56
CA THR A 65 57.72 -45.41 35.83
C THR A 65 57.92 -43.90 35.78
N LEU A 66 56.93 -43.15 36.25
CA LEU A 66 56.99 -41.70 36.33
C LEU A 66 57.44 -41.28 37.73
N ALA A 67 58.29 -40.26 37.80
CA ALA A 67 58.73 -39.65 39.05
C ALA A 67 58.57 -38.14 39.03
N LEU A 68 58.37 -37.53 40.21
CA LEU A 68 58.35 -36.09 40.41
C LEU A 68 59.43 -35.70 41.41
N VAL A 69 60.34 -34.82 41.02
CA VAL A 69 61.30 -34.18 41.94
C VAL A 69 60.73 -32.81 42.34
N TYR A 70 60.59 -32.54 43.64
CA TYR A 70 59.84 -31.36 44.09
C TYR A 70 60.61 -30.38 44.99
N ASN A 71 61.74 -30.78 45.60
CA ASN A 71 62.48 -29.95 46.58
C ASN A 71 64.01 -29.92 46.32
N ASP A 72 64.43 -29.98 45.05
CA ASP A 72 65.85 -29.90 44.68
C ASP A 72 66.37 -28.46 44.81
N ALA A 73 67.62 -28.25 45.21
CA ALA A 73 68.21 -26.90 45.29
C ALA A 73 68.32 -26.23 43.90
N THR A 74 68.43 -27.02 42.83
CA THR A 74 68.45 -26.53 41.46
C THR A 74 67.04 -26.55 40.88
N ILE A 75 66.46 -25.39 40.59
CA ILE A 75 65.06 -25.27 40.10
C ILE A 75 64.82 -26.10 38.83
N ALA A 76 65.80 -26.15 37.91
CA ALA A 76 65.70 -26.94 36.67
C ALA A 76 65.50 -28.45 36.91
N ASN A 77 65.86 -28.95 38.10
CA ASN A 77 65.67 -30.34 38.48
C ASN A 77 64.28 -30.63 39.04
N ARG A 78 63.46 -29.61 39.34
CA ARG A 78 62.12 -29.76 39.92
C ARG A 78 61.08 -30.04 38.82
N THR A 79 61.17 -31.22 38.22
CA THR A 79 60.30 -31.61 37.10
C THR A 79 59.91 -33.09 37.17
N PHE A 80 59.13 -33.54 36.19
CA PHE A 80 58.79 -34.94 36.00
C PHE A 80 59.91 -35.67 35.27
N TYR A 81 60.15 -36.90 35.66
CA TYR A 81 61.11 -37.81 35.06
C TYR A 81 60.44 -39.13 34.71
N ARG A 82 60.98 -39.82 33.71
CA ARG A 82 60.58 -41.17 33.34
C ARG A 82 61.76 -42.10 33.48
N LYS A 83 61.55 -43.24 34.10
CA LYS A 83 62.55 -44.29 34.22
C LYS A 83 62.85 -44.88 32.85
N VAL A 84 64.12 -44.85 32.45
CA VAL A 84 64.63 -45.48 31.23
C VAL A 84 65.53 -46.66 31.62
N GLY A 85 65.30 -47.80 30.99
CA GLY A 85 65.98 -49.06 31.32
C GLY A 85 65.28 -49.86 32.43
N ALA A 86 65.57 -51.16 32.48
CA ALA A 86 64.98 -52.11 33.41
C ALA A 86 65.22 -51.74 34.89
N SER A 87 64.41 -52.29 35.80
CA SER A 87 64.59 -52.09 37.24
C SER A 87 66.00 -52.49 37.70
N GLY A 88 66.63 -51.63 38.51
CA GLY A 88 68.01 -51.77 38.99
C GLY A 88 69.12 -51.31 38.04
N LEU A 89 68.80 -50.93 36.80
CA LEU A 89 69.74 -50.46 35.77
C LEU A 89 69.22 -49.19 35.08
N GLY A 90 70.03 -48.49 34.27
CA GLY A 90 69.56 -47.36 33.44
C GLY A 90 69.60 -46.00 34.13
N SER A 91 68.68 -45.09 33.77
CA SER A 91 68.67 -43.70 34.27
C SER A 91 67.27 -43.09 34.26
N TRP A 92 67.12 -41.92 34.86
CA TRP A 92 65.91 -41.12 34.79
C TRP A 92 66.06 -40.03 33.72
N ALA A 93 65.17 -40.02 32.74
CA ALA A 93 65.13 -38.99 31.71
C ALA A 93 64.04 -37.97 32.05
N SER A 94 64.37 -36.68 32.06
CA SER A 94 63.38 -35.62 32.30
C SER A 94 62.33 -35.62 31.20
N ILE A 95 61.06 -35.57 31.58
CA ILE A 95 59.95 -35.37 30.66
C ILE A 95 59.72 -33.85 30.57
N PRO A 96 59.85 -33.23 29.39
CA PRO A 96 59.43 -31.85 29.21
C PRO A 96 57.91 -31.78 29.43
N THR A 97 57.47 -31.18 30.52
CA THR A 97 56.04 -31.08 30.83
C THR A 97 55.40 -29.89 30.13
N LEU A 98 54.07 -29.96 29.95
CA LEU A 98 53.23 -28.82 29.56
C LEU A 98 53.17 -27.72 30.64
N ALA A 99 53.65 -28.00 31.87
CA ALA A 99 53.54 -27.11 33.02
C ALA A 99 54.31 -25.79 32.86
N ASN A 100 55.34 -25.73 32.01
CA ASN A 100 56.16 -24.53 31.82
C ASN A 100 55.79 -23.72 30.55
N LYS A 101 54.56 -23.84 30.05
CA LYS A 101 54.11 -23.07 28.88
C LYS A 101 53.51 -21.72 29.24
N PHE A 102 53.09 -21.51 30.48
CA PHE A 102 52.70 -20.21 31.03
C PHE A 102 53.48 -19.97 32.31
N ILE A 103 54.41 -19.01 32.27
CA ILE A 103 55.36 -18.75 33.34
C ILE A 103 55.03 -17.38 33.93
N PRO A 104 54.42 -17.32 35.13
CA PRO A 104 54.25 -16.07 35.83
C PRO A 104 55.61 -15.55 36.28
N LEU A 105 55.86 -14.27 36.04
CA LEU A 105 57.07 -13.58 36.44
C LEU A 105 56.72 -12.55 37.52
N THR A 106 57.59 -12.44 38.51
CA THR A 106 57.48 -11.43 39.56
C THR A 106 58.39 -10.26 39.25
N ASN A 107 57.84 -9.05 39.24
CA ASN A 107 58.60 -7.81 39.17
C ASN A 107 58.69 -7.19 40.56
N ALA A 108 59.83 -7.35 41.23
CA ALA A 108 60.06 -6.81 42.58
C ALA A 108 60.49 -5.32 42.58
N GLY A 109 60.47 -4.63 41.43
CA GLY A 109 60.87 -3.23 41.31
C GLY A 109 62.39 -2.99 41.34
N ALA A 110 63.20 -4.02 41.08
CA ALA A 110 64.67 -3.92 41.11
C ALA A 110 65.29 -3.28 39.84
N GLY A 111 64.47 -2.89 38.85
CA GLY A 111 64.87 -2.31 37.57
C GLY A 111 64.36 -0.87 37.35
N THR A 112 64.34 -0.45 36.08
CA THR A 112 63.69 0.79 35.62
C THR A 112 62.68 0.46 34.53
N GLY A 113 61.81 1.40 34.15
CA GLY A 113 60.85 1.20 33.05
C GLY A 113 61.49 0.79 31.71
N ASP A 114 62.76 1.16 31.47
CA ASP A 114 63.51 0.80 30.25
C ASP A 114 64.46 -0.41 30.43
N ALA A 115 64.66 -0.86 31.67
CA ALA A 115 65.52 -2.01 32.01
C ALA A 115 64.87 -2.82 33.14
N ILE A 116 63.89 -3.63 32.76
CA ILE A 116 63.02 -4.38 33.67
C ILE A 116 63.74 -5.65 34.14
N GLN A 117 63.69 -5.92 35.43
CA GLN A 117 64.22 -7.14 36.04
C GLN A 117 63.08 -7.98 36.61
N LEU A 118 63.00 -9.24 36.17
CA LEU A 118 61.94 -10.17 36.52
C LEU A 118 62.53 -11.44 37.13
N THR A 119 61.77 -12.08 38.01
CA THR A 119 62.15 -13.38 38.60
C THR A 119 61.07 -14.43 38.36
N SER A 120 61.48 -15.67 38.14
CA SER A 120 60.62 -16.85 37.98
C SER A 120 61.05 -17.93 38.96
N GLU A 121 60.09 -18.51 39.69
CA GLU A 121 60.31 -19.72 40.49
C GLU A 121 60.28 -21.00 39.64
N LEU A 122 59.82 -20.90 38.38
CA LEU A 122 59.79 -21.99 37.41
C LEU A 122 61.02 -21.95 36.49
N ALA A 123 61.45 -23.13 36.04
CA ALA A 123 62.53 -23.26 35.06
C ALA A 123 62.14 -22.64 33.71
N LEU A 124 63.03 -21.79 33.17
CA LEU A 124 62.82 -21.13 31.88
C LEU A 124 63.06 -22.12 30.72
N PRO A 125 62.22 -22.11 29.66
CA PRO A 125 62.44 -22.92 28.47
C PRO A 125 63.73 -22.52 27.75
N ALA A 126 64.58 -23.50 27.43
CA ALA A 126 65.87 -23.24 26.76
C ALA A 126 65.74 -22.95 25.25
N ASN A 127 64.59 -23.23 24.64
CA ASN A 127 64.35 -23.05 23.22
C ASN A 127 63.51 -21.79 22.95
N ALA A 128 63.77 -21.13 21.83
CA ALA A 128 62.92 -20.07 21.31
C ALA A 128 61.45 -20.55 21.20
N TYR A 129 60.53 -19.66 21.53
CA TYR A 129 59.09 -19.86 21.64
C TYR A 129 58.71 -21.03 22.57
N GLY A 130 59.58 -21.36 23.52
CA GLY A 130 59.41 -22.50 24.42
C GLY A 130 58.32 -22.31 25.49
N GLY A 131 57.90 -21.08 25.76
CA GLY A 131 56.82 -20.74 26.70
C GLY A 131 56.36 -19.29 26.56
N LYS A 132 55.23 -18.97 27.17
CA LYS A 132 54.68 -17.63 27.34
C LYS A 132 54.94 -17.12 28.75
N PHE A 133 55.25 -15.84 28.84
CA PHE A 133 55.56 -15.15 30.09
C PHE A 133 54.50 -14.11 30.38
N LEU A 134 54.15 -13.96 31.67
CA LEU A 134 53.22 -12.94 32.14
C LEU A 134 53.89 -12.14 33.26
N ALA A 135 53.96 -10.83 33.12
CA ALA A 135 54.60 -9.94 34.10
C ALA A 135 53.80 -8.65 34.28
N GLU A 136 53.84 -8.07 35.47
CA GLU A 136 53.32 -6.73 35.76
C GLU A 136 54.43 -5.68 35.62
N ILE A 137 54.07 -4.53 35.06
CA ILE A 137 54.93 -3.36 34.91
C ILE A 137 54.79 -2.45 36.13
N THR A 138 55.90 -2.16 36.79
CA THR A 138 55.94 -1.29 37.99
C THR A 138 56.28 0.16 37.66
N ASP A 139 56.90 0.41 36.51
CA ASP A 139 57.41 1.72 36.09
C ASP A 139 57.15 1.89 34.59
N ALA A 140 56.64 3.06 34.20
CA ALA A 140 56.41 3.37 32.79
C ALA A 140 57.75 3.53 32.03
N ASN A 141 57.77 3.13 30.76
CA ASN A 141 58.98 3.20 29.95
C ASN A 141 59.18 4.59 29.32
N THR A 142 60.41 5.08 29.27
CA THR A 142 60.75 6.36 28.64
C THR A 142 61.42 6.20 27.26
N GLY A 143 61.74 4.97 26.88
CA GLY A 143 62.34 4.63 25.60
C GLY A 143 62.31 3.12 25.31
N ALA A 144 63.31 2.61 24.61
CA ALA A 144 63.38 1.19 24.27
C ALA A 144 63.64 0.34 25.53
N VAL A 145 62.86 -0.74 25.67
CA VAL A 145 62.84 -1.56 26.89
C VAL A 145 63.69 -2.82 26.72
N THR A 146 64.36 -3.23 27.79
CA THR A 146 64.98 -4.55 27.93
C THR A 146 64.41 -5.30 29.13
N ILE A 147 64.38 -6.63 29.05
CA ILE A 147 64.00 -7.52 30.16
C ILE A 147 65.17 -8.44 30.48
N SER A 148 65.47 -8.61 31.76
CA SER A 148 66.30 -9.70 32.30
C SER A 148 65.46 -10.57 33.22
N ILE A 149 65.45 -11.89 33.00
CA ILE A 149 64.74 -12.85 33.86
C ILE A 149 65.78 -13.65 34.64
N ASN A 150 65.63 -13.77 35.97
CA ASN A 150 66.53 -14.51 36.85
C ASN A 150 68.02 -14.11 36.73
N GLY A 151 68.30 -12.87 36.35
CA GLY A 151 69.67 -12.34 36.20
C GLY A 151 70.37 -12.75 34.89
N GLU A 152 69.65 -13.31 33.93
CA GLU A 152 70.18 -13.59 32.59
C GLU A 152 70.54 -12.30 31.82
N THR A 153 71.29 -12.44 30.72
CA THR A 153 71.65 -11.30 29.86
C THR A 153 70.39 -10.58 29.38
N PRO A 154 70.25 -9.26 29.60
CA PRO A 154 69.07 -8.52 29.17
C PRO A 154 68.82 -8.65 27.67
N LYS A 155 67.58 -8.91 27.28
CA LYS A 155 67.13 -8.95 25.89
C LYS A 155 66.17 -7.81 25.60
N PRO A 156 66.14 -7.27 24.36
CA PRO A 156 65.15 -6.27 23.98
C PRO A 156 63.72 -6.80 24.11
N LEU A 157 62.81 -5.98 24.62
CA LEU A 157 61.37 -6.21 24.51
C LEU A 157 60.84 -5.45 23.29
N VAL A 158 60.19 -6.17 22.39
CA VAL A 158 59.70 -5.64 21.11
C VAL A 158 58.20 -5.93 20.94
N THR A 159 57.57 -5.14 20.07
CA THR A 159 56.19 -5.40 19.62
C THR A 159 56.11 -6.73 18.88
N ASN A 160 54.90 -7.22 18.61
CA ASN A 160 54.72 -8.47 17.86
C ASN A 160 55.35 -8.42 16.45
N THR A 161 55.55 -7.23 15.87
CA THR A 161 56.23 -7.04 14.57
C THR A 161 57.76 -6.99 14.67
N GLY A 162 58.31 -6.93 15.89
CA GLY A 162 59.76 -6.89 16.13
C GLY A 162 60.33 -5.47 16.20
N THR A 163 59.46 -4.47 16.32
CA THR A 163 59.87 -3.07 16.48
C THR A 163 60.12 -2.78 17.96
N ALA A 164 61.11 -1.96 18.27
CA ALA A 164 61.33 -1.48 19.64
C ALA A 164 60.09 -0.74 20.15
N LEU A 165 59.81 -0.87 21.44
CA LEU A 165 58.70 -0.16 22.07
C LEU A 165 58.95 1.35 22.06
N ALA A 166 57.90 2.12 21.77
CA ALA A 166 57.94 3.58 21.86
C ALA A 166 57.90 4.02 23.33
N GLN A 167 58.24 5.28 23.59
CA GLN A 167 58.02 5.90 24.90
C GLN A 167 56.55 5.75 25.35
N ASP A 168 56.32 5.54 26.65
CA ASP A 168 55.02 5.41 27.30
C ASP A 168 54.15 4.25 26.77
N TYR A 169 54.77 3.27 26.11
CA TYR A 169 54.07 2.08 25.62
C TYR A 169 53.70 1.11 26.75
N LEU A 170 54.48 1.11 27.83
CA LEU A 170 54.23 0.38 29.06
C LEU A 170 53.83 1.39 30.15
N GLU A 171 52.69 1.14 30.79
CA GLU A 171 52.19 1.96 31.90
C GLU A 171 52.31 1.21 33.24
N VAL A 172 52.35 1.96 34.35
CA VAL A 172 52.37 1.38 35.71
C VAL A 172 51.09 0.58 35.95
N GLY A 173 51.24 -0.66 36.42
CA GLY A 173 50.15 -1.61 36.67
C GLY A 173 49.70 -2.39 35.43
N MET A 174 50.32 -2.16 34.26
CA MET A 174 50.03 -2.93 33.05
C MET A 174 50.54 -4.37 33.20
N ALA A 175 49.68 -5.36 32.92
CA ALA A 175 50.11 -6.76 32.76
C ALA A 175 50.47 -7.03 31.30
N ILE A 176 51.68 -7.50 31.04
CA ILE A 176 52.17 -7.83 29.71
C ILE A 176 52.34 -9.33 29.52
N GLU A 177 51.93 -9.82 28.35
CA GLU A 177 52.20 -11.19 27.90
C GLU A 177 53.21 -11.17 26.75
N PHE A 178 54.27 -11.98 26.84
CA PHE A 178 55.32 -12.05 25.82
C PHE A 178 55.94 -13.45 25.66
N VAL A 179 56.69 -13.65 24.58
CA VAL A 179 57.43 -14.89 24.27
C VAL A 179 58.90 -14.59 23.98
N ASP A 180 59.79 -15.53 24.27
CA ASP A 180 61.23 -15.41 23.90
C ASP A 180 61.44 -15.95 22.49
N ASP A 181 61.89 -15.13 21.54
CA ASP A 181 62.21 -15.60 20.18
C ASP A 181 63.68 -16.06 20.01
N GLY A 182 64.44 -16.06 21.12
CA GLY A 182 65.85 -16.37 21.19
C GLY A 182 66.73 -15.12 21.27
N ALA A 183 66.40 -14.07 20.52
CA ALA A 183 67.17 -12.83 20.45
C ALA A 183 66.48 -11.66 21.17
N SER A 184 65.16 -11.69 21.30
CA SER A 184 64.32 -10.65 21.92
C SER A 184 63.08 -11.27 22.57
N TYR A 185 62.50 -10.56 23.52
CA TYR A 185 61.17 -10.85 24.03
C TYR A 185 60.13 -10.12 23.17
N ARG A 186 59.10 -10.84 22.73
CA ARG A 186 58.09 -10.33 21.79
C ARG A 186 56.72 -10.32 22.46
N LEU A 187 56.09 -9.15 22.55
CA LEU A 187 54.72 -9.01 23.05
C LEU A 187 53.75 -9.81 22.18
N THR A 188 52.83 -10.55 22.80
CA THR A 188 51.81 -11.35 22.11
C THR A 188 50.54 -10.56 21.81
N SER A 189 50.27 -9.53 22.61
CA SER A 189 49.23 -8.53 22.36
C SER A 189 49.91 -7.22 21.96
N ASP A 190 49.52 -6.68 20.82
CA ASP A 190 50.01 -5.39 20.34
C ASP A 190 49.02 -4.30 20.79
N VAL A 191 49.55 -3.18 21.29
CA VAL A 191 48.78 -1.96 21.59
C VAL A 191 48.46 -1.20 20.28
N ALA A 192 48.72 -1.81 19.12
CA ALA A 192 48.34 -1.35 17.79
C ALA A 192 46.92 -0.76 17.73
N SER A 193 45.95 -1.26 18.51
CA SER A 193 44.61 -0.65 18.59
C SER A 193 44.63 0.80 19.09
N ALA A 194 45.43 1.13 20.11
CA ALA A 194 45.54 2.50 20.61
C ALA A 194 46.33 3.40 19.66
N ALA A 195 47.40 2.88 19.04
CA ALA A 195 48.15 3.61 18.02
C ALA A 195 47.32 3.85 16.73
N ILE A 196 46.48 2.88 16.35
CA ILE A 196 45.52 3.01 15.24
C ILE A 196 44.42 4.01 15.61
N GLN A 197 43.91 3.99 16.84
CA GLN A 197 42.95 4.97 17.32
C GLN A 197 43.55 6.38 17.31
N ALA A 198 44.75 6.57 17.87
CA ALA A 198 45.47 7.84 17.85
C ALA A 198 45.74 8.33 16.42
N GLY A 199 46.10 7.41 15.51
CA GLY A 199 46.26 7.71 14.08
C GLY A 199 44.96 8.12 13.40
N ALA A 200 43.83 7.48 13.73
CA ALA A 200 42.51 7.82 13.22
C ALA A 200 42.00 9.17 13.76
N GLU A 201 42.20 9.43 15.06
CA GLU A 201 41.88 10.71 15.71
C GLU A 201 42.73 11.86 15.13
N ALA A 202 44.02 11.64 14.90
CA ALA A 202 44.90 12.61 14.24
C ALA A 202 44.48 12.88 12.78
N ALA A 203 44.05 11.84 12.05
CA ALA A 203 43.55 11.99 10.69
C ALA A 203 42.24 12.80 10.65
N LEU A 204 41.31 12.54 11.57
CA LEU A 204 40.07 13.30 11.71
C LEU A 204 40.34 14.76 12.11
N ALA A 205 41.24 14.98 13.07
CA ALA A 205 41.65 16.32 13.48
C ALA A 205 42.25 17.09 12.30
N SER A 206 43.16 16.48 11.52
CA SER A 206 43.74 17.11 10.34
C SER A 206 42.70 17.37 9.24
N PHE A 207 41.71 16.50 9.06
CA PHE A 207 40.61 16.73 8.11
C PHE A 207 39.74 17.92 8.54
N ASN A 208 39.39 17.97 9.82
CA ASN A 208 38.58 19.04 10.39
C ASN A 208 39.28 20.37 10.33
N GLU A 209 40.58 20.40 10.65
CA GLU A 209 41.40 21.59 10.56
C GLU A 209 41.47 22.08 9.11
N LYS A 210 41.73 21.20 8.14
CA LYS A 210 41.97 21.58 6.74
C LYS A 210 40.72 21.92 5.95
N TYR A 211 39.61 21.20 6.13
CA TYR A 211 38.46 21.32 5.24
C TYR A 211 37.29 21.98 5.95
N ILE A 212 36.72 21.36 6.98
CA ILE A 212 35.53 21.89 7.66
C ILE A 212 35.82 22.92 8.77
N GLY A 213 37.04 23.48 8.77
CA GLY A 213 37.51 24.45 9.75
C GLY A 213 36.87 25.83 9.58
N ALA A 214 36.90 26.61 10.66
CA ALA A 214 36.53 28.02 10.66
C ALA A 214 37.78 28.88 10.39
N TYR A 215 37.77 29.58 9.27
CA TYR A 215 38.88 30.42 8.81
C TYR A 215 38.50 31.88 8.81
N ALA A 216 39.48 32.76 9.00
CA ALA A 216 39.27 34.21 8.96
C ALA A 216 38.71 34.63 7.60
N ASP A 217 39.32 34.18 6.52
CA ASP A 217 38.91 34.47 5.15
C ASP A 217 39.27 33.32 4.18
N ASN A 218 38.97 33.52 2.91
CA ASN A 218 39.27 32.59 1.83
C ASN A 218 40.79 32.35 1.64
N THR A 219 41.62 33.36 1.90
CA THR A 219 43.09 33.25 1.77
C THR A 219 43.67 32.38 2.89
N ALA A 220 43.17 32.55 4.12
CA ALA A 220 43.53 31.72 5.26
C ALA A 220 43.13 30.25 5.03
N ALA A 221 41.93 30.01 4.49
CA ALA A 221 41.51 28.66 4.11
C ALA A 221 42.40 28.06 3.00
N THR A 222 42.77 28.84 1.98
CA THR A 222 43.73 28.41 0.94
C THR A 222 45.10 28.06 1.50
N ALA A 223 45.63 28.86 2.43
CA ALA A 223 46.91 28.59 3.07
C ALA A 223 46.87 27.30 3.90
N ALA A 224 45.82 27.09 4.68
CA ALA A 224 45.63 25.88 5.48
C ALA A 224 45.47 24.60 4.65
N ALA A 225 44.86 24.71 3.45
CA ALA A 225 44.78 23.63 2.48
C ALA A 225 46.11 23.34 1.74
N GLY A 226 47.20 24.06 2.03
CA GLY A 226 48.51 23.86 1.39
C GLY A 226 48.68 24.61 0.08
N GLY A 227 47.95 25.71 -0.13
CA GLY A 227 48.08 26.63 -1.26
C GLY A 227 47.02 26.46 -2.36
N SER A 228 46.33 25.32 -2.41
CA SER A 228 45.21 25.06 -3.32
C SER A 228 44.11 24.29 -2.60
N PRO A 229 42.93 24.89 -2.36
CA PRO A 229 41.79 24.17 -1.79
C PRO A 229 41.34 23.02 -2.70
N ILE A 230 40.77 21.97 -2.10
CA ILE A 230 40.21 20.83 -2.85
C ILE A 230 38.85 21.21 -3.45
N THR A 231 38.66 20.92 -4.74
CA THR A 231 37.37 21.08 -5.43
C THR A 231 36.28 20.25 -4.75
N GLY A 232 35.18 20.88 -4.40
CA GLY A 232 34.03 20.27 -3.72
C GLY A 232 34.11 20.24 -2.19
N ALA A 233 35.23 20.63 -1.59
CA ALA A 233 35.33 20.75 -0.13
C ALA A 233 34.62 22.01 0.37
N LEU A 234 34.09 21.92 1.60
CA LEU A 234 33.33 22.98 2.28
C LEU A 234 34.21 23.62 3.36
N TYR A 235 34.23 24.95 3.44
CA TYR A 235 35.03 25.73 4.38
C TYR A 235 34.16 26.81 5.04
N TRP A 236 34.31 27.07 6.34
CA TRP A 236 33.57 28.16 6.99
C TRP A 236 34.40 29.44 7.00
N ASN A 237 33.94 30.49 6.32
CA ASN A 237 34.56 31.81 6.34
C ASN A 237 33.88 32.66 7.42
N THR A 238 34.62 32.99 8.47
CA THR A 238 34.12 33.74 9.63
C THR A 238 33.94 35.24 9.36
N THR A 239 34.77 35.84 8.49
CA THR A 239 34.58 37.25 8.08
C THR A 239 33.26 37.42 7.33
N ASP A 240 32.96 36.50 6.41
CA ASP A 240 31.73 36.52 5.62
C ASP A 240 30.54 35.87 6.35
N SER A 241 30.80 35.23 7.50
CA SER A 241 29.83 34.41 8.24
C SER A 241 29.06 33.44 7.34
N ALA A 242 29.77 32.82 6.40
CA ALA A 242 29.18 32.02 5.34
C ALA A 242 30.01 30.76 5.06
N MET A 243 29.29 29.68 4.75
CA MET A 243 29.91 28.46 4.23
C MET A 243 30.31 28.67 2.77
N LYS A 244 31.55 28.32 2.45
CA LYS A 244 32.16 28.44 1.13
C LYS A 244 32.44 27.07 0.53
N ALA A 245 32.29 26.94 -0.79
CA ALA A 245 32.80 25.81 -1.55
C ALA A 245 33.96 26.28 -2.45
N TRP A 246 34.89 25.39 -2.77
CA TRP A 246 35.85 25.63 -3.84
C TRP A 246 35.49 24.81 -5.08
N ASP A 247 35.35 25.45 -6.24
CA ASP A 247 35.11 24.78 -7.53
C ASP A 247 36.17 25.12 -8.60
N GLY A 248 37.28 25.71 -8.17
CA GLY A 248 38.21 26.46 -9.01
C GLY A 248 38.17 27.97 -8.70
N ALA A 249 37.10 28.43 -8.05
CA ALA A 249 36.99 29.70 -7.35
C ALA A 249 36.23 29.50 -6.02
N TRP A 250 36.27 30.52 -5.15
CA TRP A 250 35.51 30.50 -3.89
C TRP A 250 34.04 30.86 -4.14
N GLN A 251 33.13 29.92 -3.86
CA GLN A 251 31.68 30.07 -4.00
C GLN A 251 31.00 30.21 -2.64
N ASN A 252 29.97 31.04 -2.54
CA ASN A 252 29.06 31.05 -1.38
C ASN A 252 28.04 29.91 -1.50
N LEU A 253 27.91 29.08 -0.48
CA LEU A 253 26.82 28.07 -0.39
C LEU A 253 25.55 28.63 0.25
N GLY A 254 25.69 29.70 1.05
CA GLY A 254 24.55 30.47 1.53
C GLY A 254 24.16 31.55 0.53
N ALA A 255 23.01 31.40 -0.14
CA ALA A 255 22.39 32.54 -0.79
C ALA A 255 21.80 33.45 0.30
N ILE A 256 22.44 34.59 0.59
CA ILE A 256 21.74 35.69 1.25
C ILE A 256 20.70 36.17 0.24
N ILE A 257 19.46 35.73 0.41
CA ILE A 257 18.33 36.29 -0.31
C ILE A 257 18.07 37.66 0.33
N ALA A 258 18.71 38.70 -0.20
CA ALA A 258 18.41 40.08 0.20
C ALA A 258 16.90 40.35 0.02
N ASP A 259 16.33 41.19 0.89
CA ASP A 259 14.92 41.55 0.76
C ASP A 259 14.66 42.16 -0.63
N GLY A 260 13.68 41.63 -1.35
CA GLY A 260 13.39 41.99 -2.76
C GLY A 260 14.27 41.35 -3.84
N SER A 261 15.26 40.51 -3.51
CA SER A 261 16.14 39.86 -4.51
C SER A 261 15.52 38.62 -5.18
N VAL A 262 14.37 38.16 -4.69
CA VAL A 262 13.44 37.26 -5.39
C VAL A 262 12.55 38.11 -6.29
N THR A 263 13.00 38.34 -7.52
CA THR A 263 12.21 39.02 -8.53
C THR A 263 11.20 38.05 -9.15
N THR A 264 10.12 38.57 -9.75
CA THR A 264 9.08 37.77 -10.42
C THR A 264 9.65 36.81 -11.47
N ALA A 265 10.76 37.17 -12.12
CA ALA A 265 11.46 36.33 -13.10
C ALA A 265 12.36 35.24 -12.49
N LYS A 266 12.77 35.36 -11.22
CA LYS A 266 13.50 34.30 -10.49
C LYS A 266 12.57 33.25 -9.87
N ILE A 267 11.27 33.53 -9.86
CA ILE A 267 10.18 32.58 -9.64
C ILE A 267 9.58 32.19 -11.00
N ALA A 268 10.43 31.88 -11.99
CA ALA A 268 9.94 31.46 -13.29
C ALA A 268 9.57 29.96 -13.25
N ASP A 269 8.28 29.73 -13.48
CA ASP A 269 7.51 28.50 -13.66
C ASP A 269 7.48 27.47 -12.52
N GLU A 270 6.26 27.26 -12.01
CA GLU A 270 5.78 26.13 -11.20
C GLU A 270 6.25 25.99 -9.73
N ALA A 271 7.19 26.80 -9.23
CA ALA A 271 7.67 26.67 -7.83
C ALA A 271 6.77 27.31 -6.75
N VAL A 272 5.81 28.15 -7.12
CA VAL A 272 4.83 28.72 -6.18
C VAL A 272 3.45 28.21 -6.56
N THR A 273 3.08 27.06 -5.98
CA THR A 273 1.71 26.58 -6.02
C THR A 273 0.81 27.58 -5.28
N LEU A 274 -0.43 27.75 -5.76
CA LEU A 274 -1.45 28.63 -5.17
C LEU A 274 -1.60 28.44 -3.65
N ALA A 275 -1.26 27.26 -3.11
CA ALA A 275 -1.30 26.93 -1.70
C ALA A 275 -0.49 27.87 -0.78
N LYS A 276 0.51 28.59 -1.28
CA LYS A 276 1.33 29.51 -0.45
C LYS A 276 0.98 30.99 -0.59
N LEU A 277 0.22 31.38 -1.62
CA LEU A 277 -0.33 32.75 -1.74
C LEU A 277 -1.65 32.92 -0.96
N ASP A 278 -2.38 31.83 -0.73
CA ASP A 278 -3.75 31.87 -0.21
C ASP A 278 -3.88 32.16 1.29
N MET A 279 -2.78 32.13 2.06
CA MET A 279 -2.83 32.42 3.50
C MET A 279 -2.61 33.89 3.87
N ALA A 280 -1.97 34.70 3.01
CA ALA A 280 -1.68 36.11 3.32
C ALA A 280 -2.76 37.09 2.82
N LEU A 281 -3.59 36.67 1.85
CA LEU A 281 -4.72 37.45 1.36
C LEU A 281 -6.08 36.91 1.83
N TYR A 282 -6.11 36.14 2.92
CA TYR A 282 -7.34 35.90 3.67
C TYR A 282 -7.66 37.14 4.52
N ARG A 283 -7.90 38.29 3.86
CA ARG A 283 -8.77 39.30 4.44
C ARG A 283 -10.14 38.64 4.44
N ALA A 284 -10.55 38.15 5.60
CA ALA A 284 -11.93 37.78 5.87
C ALA A 284 -12.79 39.03 5.63
N VAL A 285 -13.23 39.23 4.39
CA VAL A 285 -14.32 40.14 4.09
C VAL A 285 -15.55 39.37 4.55
N GLY A 286 -15.90 39.54 5.83
CA GLY A 286 -17.11 39.00 6.43
C GLY A 286 -18.32 39.70 5.82
N LEU A 287 -18.66 39.35 4.59
CA LEU A 287 -19.90 39.74 3.94
C LEU A 287 -20.96 38.77 4.48
N ALA A 288 -21.68 39.23 5.49
CA ALA A 288 -22.67 38.44 6.23
C ALA A 288 -23.95 38.20 5.41
N THR A 289 -24.17 38.97 4.35
CA THR A 289 -25.39 38.89 3.54
C THR A 289 -25.14 39.00 2.04
N VAL A 290 -26.03 38.39 1.25
CA VAL A 290 -26.06 38.48 -0.22
C VAL A 290 -26.17 39.94 -0.69
N ALA A 291 -26.85 40.80 0.07
CA ALA A 291 -26.96 42.23 -0.24
C ALA A 291 -25.61 42.96 -0.16
N GLU A 292 -24.71 42.55 0.73
CA GLU A 292 -23.36 43.12 0.86
C GLU A 292 -22.44 42.66 -0.27
N VAL A 293 -22.62 41.43 -0.78
CA VAL A 293 -21.92 40.94 -1.99
C VAL A 293 -22.38 41.71 -3.24
N ILE A 294 -23.68 42.00 -3.36
CA ILE A 294 -24.24 42.75 -4.50
C ILE A 294 -23.83 44.24 -4.48
N ALA A 295 -23.70 44.83 -3.29
CA ALA A 295 -23.35 46.23 -3.11
C ALA A 295 -21.83 46.50 -3.14
N ASP A 296 -21.02 45.45 -3.20
CA ASP A 296 -19.58 45.58 -3.25
C ASP A 296 -19.12 46.15 -4.60
N THR A 297 -18.59 47.36 -4.53
CA THR A 297 -18.04 48.12 -5.66
C THR A 297 -16.52 48.25 -5.57
N GLN A 298 -15.88 47.67 -4.54
CA GLN A 298 -14.46 47.81 -4.28
C GLN A 298 -13.64 46.59 -4.75
N LEU A 299 -14.20 45.38 -4.73
CA LEU A 299 -13.55 44.21 -5.32
C LEU A 299 -13.78 44.17 -6.83
N ASP A 300 -12.69 44.14 -7.58
CA ASP A 300 -12.71 43.95 -9.02
C ASP A 300 -12.95 42.47 -9.33
N TYR A 301 -14.20 42.11 -9.57
CA TYR A 301 -14.60 40.75 -9.94
C TYR A 301 -14.29 40.43 -11.41
N THR A 302 -13.53 41.26 -12.13
CA THR A 302 -13.17 41.00 -13.54
C THR A 302 -12.29 39.76 -13.74
N ASN A 303 -11.66 39.26 -12.67
CA ASN A 303 -10.82 38.07 -12.72
C ASN A 303 -11.55 36.78 -12.32
N THR A 304 -12.84 36.82 -12.00
CA THR A 304 -13.62 35.60 -11.81
C THR A 304 -14.09 35.07 -13.15
N ASN A 305 -13.67 33.86 -13.50
CA ASN A 305 -14.11 33.12 -14.67
C ASN A 305 -15.37 32.31 -14.34
N ALA A 306 -16.10 31.91 -15.38
CA ALA A 306 -17.18 30.96 -15.23
C ALA A 306 -16.65 29.66 -14.55
N GLY A 307 -17.22 29.31 -13.39
CA GLY A 307 -16.82 28.14 -12.58
C GLY A 307 -16.16 28.49 -11.23
N ASP A 308 -15.76 29.74 -11.01
CA ASP A 308 -15.14 30.14 -9.74
C ASP A 308 -16.17 30.14 -8.59
N ARG A 309 -15.79 29.53 -7.46
CA ARG A 309 -16.63 29.36 -6.26
C ARG A 309 -16.35 30.47 -5.23
N ILE A 310 -17.35 31.28 -4.93
CA ILE A 310 -17.36 32.30 -3.90
C ILE A 310 -18.05 31.72 -2.66
N ARG A 311 -17.31 31.52 -1.57
CA ARG A 311 -17.86 31.02 -0.30
C ARG A 311 -17.98 32.15 0.70
N THR A 312 -19.17 32.31 1.29
CA THR A 312 -19.35 33.18 2.46
C THR A 312 -18.79 32.50 3.71
N ASP A 313 -18.24 33.28 4.64
CA ASP A 313 -17.55 32.83 5.86
C ASP A 313 -18.42 31.98 6.80
N GLN A 314 -19.75 32.09 6.71
CA GLN A 314 -20.69 31.26 7.46
C GLN A 314 -21.09 29.95 6.76
N GLY A 315 -20.48 29.63 5.61
CA GLY A 315 -20.72 28.38 4.87
C GLY A 315 -22.17 28.20 4.39
N ARG A 316 -22.98 29.27 4.42
CA ARG A 316 -24.42 29.21 4.18
C ARG A 316 -24.78 29.35 2.69
N PHE A 317 -23.87 29.89 1.90
CA PHE A 317 -24.03 30.10 0.46
C PHE A 317 -22.70 29.84 -0.25
N GLU A 318 -22.75 29.03 -1.31
CA GLU A 318 -21.69 28.91 -2.30
C GLU A 318 -22.22 29.52 -3.61
N ALA A 319 -21.55 30.55 -4.10
CA ALA A 319 -21.91 31.24 -5.32
C ALA A 319 -20.95 30.82 -6.43
N VAL A 320 -21.45 30.42 -7.59
CA VAL A 320 -20.59 30.14 -8.75
C VAL A 320 -20.74 31.26 -9.75
N ALA A 321 -19.63 31.92 -10.10
CA ALA A 321 -19.58 32.83 -11.24
C ALA A 321 -20.00 32.04 -12.48
N SER A 322 -21.09 32.42 -13.13
CA SER A 322 -21.66 31.67 -14.26
C SER A 322 -21.59 32.49 -15.55
N GLY A 323 -21.45 31.79 -16.68
CA GLY A 323 -21.70 32.39 -18.00
C GLY A 323 -23.17 32.32 -18.40
N ASP A 324 -24.06 31.90 -17.49
CA ASP A 324 -25.42 31.50 -17.86
C ASP A 324 -26.23 32.68 -18.39
N ALA A 325 -27.17 32.43 -19.29
CA ALA A 325 -28.06 33.47 -19.77
C ALA A 325 -28.92 34.08 -18.64
N ASP A 326 -29.18 33.31 -17.58
CA ASP A 326 -30.15 33.60 -16.52
C ASP A 326 -29.58 33.20 -15.14
N PRO A 327 -28.82 34.08 -14.47
CA PRO A 327 -28.26 33.80 -13.16
C PRO A 327 -29.21 34.17 -12.02
N ASP A 328 -29.06 33.55 -10.85
CA ASP A 328 -29.84 33.93 -9.65
C ASP A 328 -29.64 35.40 -9.28
N LEU A 329 -28.43 35.92 -9.50
CA LEU A 329 -28.03 37.29 -9.23
C LEU A 329 -27.10 37.81 -10.33
N THR A 330 -27.21 39.08 -10.69
CA THR A 330 -26.20 39.78 -11.48
C THR A 330 -25.65 40.91 -10.64
N THR A 331 -24.34 40.91 -10.38
CA THR A 331 -23.66 42.01 -9.68
C THR A 331 -23.71 43.30 -10.50
N ALA A 332 -23.44 44.44 -9.87
CA ALA A 332 -23.37 45.73 -10.57
C ALA A 332 -22.32 45.76 -11.71
N GLY A 333 -21.29 44.91 -11.65
CA GLY A 333 -20.27 44.72 -12.69
C GLY A 333 -20.67 43.77 -13.82
N GLY A 334 -21.89 43.24 -13.82
CA GLY A 334 -22.37 42.28 -14.83
C GLY A 334 -21.93 40.83 -14.59
N LEU A 335 -21.19 40.55 -13.51
CA LEU A 335 -20.90 39.17 -13.11
C LEU A 335 -22.18 38.48 -12.68
N LYS A 336 -22.45 37.36 -13.32
CA LYS A 336 -23.61 36.51 -13.12
C LYS A 336 -23.28 35.45 -12.06
N ILE A 337 -24.10 35.33 -11.03
CA ILE A 337 -23.86 34.50 -9.85
C ILE A 337 -25.07 33.61 -9.61
N ASN A 338 -24.84 32.31 -9.47
CA ASN A 338 -25.87 31.36 -8.97
C ASN A 338 -25.61 31.03 -7.51
N VAL A 339 -26.63 31.15 -6.66
CA VAL A 339 -26.56 30.93 -5.22
C VAL A 339 -26.96 29.49 -4.90
N LEU A 340 -25.99 28.65 -4.58
CA LEU A 340 -26.24 27.30 -4.09
C LEU A 340 -26.70 27.38 -2.63
N ARG A 341 -27.98 27.06 -2.37
CA ARG A 341 -28.49 26.89 -1.01
C ARG A 341 -28.14 25.48 -0.52
N PHE A 342 -27.37 25.40 0.56
CA PHE A 342 -27.12 24.14 1.24
C PHE A 342 -28.37 23.70 2.03
N GLY A 343 -29.13 22.81 1.42
CA GLY A 343 -30.08 21.94 2.11
C GLY A 343 -29.84 20.52 1.65
N ASN A 344 -30.11 19.52 2.51
CA ASN A 344 -30.09 18.12 2.09
C ASN A 344 -31.10 17.85 0.96
N THR A 345 -32.06 18.76 0.76
CA THR A 345 -33.05 18.73 -0.31
C THR A 345 -33.10 20.07 -1.04
N VAL A 346 -33.01 20.06 -2.37
CA VAL A 346 -32.99 21.27 -3.22
C VAL A 346 -33.96 21.12 -4.38
N ASP A 347 -34.74 22.16 -4.68
CA ASP A 347 -35.66 22.13 -5.83
C ASP A 347 -34.94 22.50 -7.13
N VAL A 348 -35.22 21.81 -8.24
CA VAL A 348 -34.62 22.12 -9.56
C VAL A 348 -34.86 23.57 -10.02
N THR A 349 -35.95 24.20 -9.59
CA THR A 349 -36.24 25.62 -9.89
C THR A 349 -35.23 26.57 -9.27
N GLN A 350 -34.53 26.15 -8.20
CA GLN A 350 -33.43 26.93 -7.62
C GLN A 350 -32.18 26.93 -8.50
N TYR A 351 -32.15 26.11 -9.55
CA TYR A 351 -31.12 26.12 -10.59
C TYR A 351 -31.62 26.78 -11.89
N GLY A 352 -32.72 27.53 -11.81
CA GLY A 352 -33.25 28.35 -12.90
C GLY A 352 -34.08 27.59 -13.94
N THR A 353 -34.56 26.37 -13.65
CA THR A 353 -35.39 25.63 -14.62
C THR A 353 -36.67 26.39 -14.95
N ALA A 354 -37.03 26.50 -16.23
CA ALA A 354 -38.15 27.33 -16.70
C ALA A 354 -39.52 26.70 -16.44
N ASN A 355 -39.59 25.37 -16.36
CA ASN A 355 -40.82 24.64 -16.02
C ASN A 355 -42.00 24.89 -17.00
N ASP A 356 -41.70 25.17 -18.28
CA ASP A 356 -42.65 25.72 -19.25
C ASP A 356 -42.88 24.86 -20.51
N ARG A 357 -42.31 23.65 -20.58
CA ARG A 357 -42.25 22.78 -21.78
C ARG A 357 -41.51 23.36 -22.99
N SER A 358 -40.92 24.55 -22.90
CA SER A 358 -40.34 25.24 -24.06
C SER A 358 -38.85 25.43 -23.91
N ALA A 359 -38.37 25.92 -22.76
CA ALA A 359 -36.94 26.11 -22.55
C ALA A 359 -36.26 24.78 -22.23
N ASP A 360 -35.06 24.57 -22.75
CA ASP A 360 -34.25 23.41 -22.39
C ASP A 360 -33.70 23.56 -20.95
N ASP A 361 -34.14 22.66 -20.08
CA ASP A 361 -33.77 22.58 -18.68
C ASP A 361 -32.65 21.56 -18.43
N THR A 362 -32.11 20.89 -19.46
CA THR A 362 -31.13 19.79 -19.30
C THR A 362 -29.93 20.20 -18.44
N VAL A 363 -29.22 21.28 -18.81
CA VAL A 363 -28.00 21.71 -18.10
C VAL A 363 -28.32 22.14 -16.66
N LYS A 364 -29.49 22.73 -16.44
CA LYS A 364 -29.93 23.23 -15.15
C LYS A 364 -30.28 22.10 -14.19
N ILE A 365 -30.99 21.08 -14.68
CA ILE A 365 -31.29 19.86 -13.92
C ILE A 365 -30.00 19.08 -13.68
N GLN A 366 -29.10 18.96 -14.66
CA GLN A 366 -27.82 18.29 -14.46
C GLN A 366 -27.00 18.97 -13.37
N ARG A 367 -26.92 20.31 -13.39
CA ARG A 367 -26.26 21.08 -12.34
C ARG A 367 -26.89 20.86 -10.96
N ALA A 368 -28.22 20.74 -10.90
CA ALA A 368 -28.90 20.42 -9.66
C ALA A 368 -28.43 19.07 -9.12
N LEU A 369 -28.41 18.04 -9.97
CA LEU A 369 -27.96 16.69 -9.59
C LEU A 369 -26.48 16.65 -9.18
N ASP A 370 -25.61 17.35 -9.90
CA ASP A 370 -24.18 17.42 -9.64
C ASP A 370 -23.84 18.12 -8.30
N SER A 371 -24.81 18.79 -7.67
CA SER A 371 -24.65 19.36 -6.33
C SER A 371 -24.51 18.31 -5.23
N GLY A 372 -24.89 17.05 -5.51
CA GLY A 372 -24.90 15.95 -4.54
C GLY A 372 -26.06 15.99 -3.55
N ALA A 373 -26.96 16.97 -3.63
CA ALA A 373 -28.14 17.06 -2.77
C ALA A 373 -29.26 16.11 -3.20
N SER A 374 -30.24 15.85 -2.32
CA SER A 374 -31.51 15.24 -2.72
C SER A 374 -32.29 16.25 -3.56
N ILE A 375 -32.46 15.99 -4.84
CA ILE A 375 -33.14 16.91 -5.74
C ILE A 375 -34.63 16.65 -5.69
N VAL A 376 -35.40 17.70 -5.49
CA VAL A 376 -36.86 17.69 -5.67
C VAL A 376 -37.24 18.50 -6.89
N THR A 377 -38.36 18.16 -7.50
CA THR A 377 -38.97 19.03 -8.51
C THR A 377 -40.43 19.26 -8.14
N THR A 378 -40.80 20.53 -8.04
CA THR A 378 -42.21 20.95 -7.96
C THR A 378 -43.01 20.53 -9.20
N ASP A 379 -44.33 20.62 -9.09
CA ASP A 379 -45.22 20.32 -10.21
C ASP A 379 -44.86 21.17 -11.45
N GLY A 380 -44.76 20.52 -12.59
CA GLY A 380 -44.63 21.17 -13.89
C GLY A 380 -43.78 20.37 -14.88
N ASN A 381 -43.43 20.98 -16.01
CA ASN A 381 -42.88 20.28 -17.15
C ASN A 381 -41.54 20.85 -17.57
N HIS A 382 -40.49 20.08 -17.31
CA HIS A 382 -39.14 20.40 -17.70
C HIS A 382 -38.84 19.79 -19.06
N ARG A 383 -38.64 20.63 -20.09
CA ARG A 383 -38.19 20.14 -21.40
C ARG A 383 -36.70 19.83 -21.31
N VAL A 384 -36.30 18.64 -21.77
CA VAL A 384 -34.92 18.15 -21.70
C VAL A 384 -34.46 17.72 -23.09
N ASP A 385 -33.53 18.47 -23.66
CA ASP A 385 -32.98 18.17 -24.98
C ASP A 385 -31.88 17.12 -24.94
N GLY A 386 -31.04 17.12 -23.91
CA GLY A 386 -29.95 16.17 -23.74
C GLY A 386 -30.33 14.93 -22.94
N THR A 387 -29.30 14.33 -22.35
CA THR A 387 -29.41 13.23 -21.40
C THR A 387 -29.09 13.75 -20.00
N ILE A 388 -29.93 13.44 -19.03
CA ILE A 388 -29.67 13.71 -17.62
C ILE A 388 -28.99 12.47 -17.03
N THR A 389 -27.83 12.64 -16.41
CA THR A 389 -27.09 11.57 -15.74
C THR A 389 -27.17 11.78 -14.23
N MET A 390 -27.71 10.79 -13.52
CA MET A 390 -27.81 10.79 -12.05
C MET A 390 -26.46 10.43 -11.45
N PRO A 391 -25.81 11.29 -10.64
CA PRO A 391 -24.59 10.91 -9.94
C PRO A 391 -24.84 9.81 -8.90
N GLU A 392 -23.77 9.11 -8.50
CA GLU A 392 -23.85 8.08 -7.47
C GLU A 392 -24.35 8.65 -6.13
N GLY A 393 -25.30 7.96 -5.50
CA GLY A 393 -25.87 8.35 -4.21
C GLY A 393 -26.87 9.52 -4.26
N VAL A 394 -27.15 10.10 -5.43
CA VAL A 394 -28.08 11.22 -5.58
C VAL A 394 -29.51 10.72 -5.79
N SER A 395 -30.48 11.36 -5.13
CA SER A 395 -31.91 11.08 -5.33
C SER A 395 -32.59 12.23 -6.07
N PHE A 396 -33.44 11.92 -7.05
CA PHE A 396 -34.30 12.87 -7.75
C PHE A 396 -35.77 12.50 -7.54
N VAL A 397 -36.46 13.36 -6.79
CA VAL A 397 -37.81 13.10 -6.28
C VAL A 397 -38.78 14.15 -6.81
N GLY A 398 -39.63 13.75 -7.73
CA GLY A 398 -40.75 14.55 -8.15
C GLY A 398 -41.81 14.62 -7.07
N LYS A 399 -42.47 15.77 -6.98
CA LYS A 399 -43.65 15.93 -6.15
C LYS A 399 -44.78 15.10 -6.76
N ARG A 400 -44.90 13.86 -6.30
CA ARG A 400 -45.84 12.92 -6.91
C ARG A 400 -47.28 13.25 -6.56
N HIS A 401 -48.17 13.05 -7.54
CA HIS A 401 -49.56 12.69 -7.33
C HIS A 401 -49.63 11.36 -6.57
N SER A 402 -50.06 11.38 -5.31
CA SER A 402 -50.31 10.20 -4.50
C SER A 402 -51.53 9.42 -5.03
N GLY A 403 -51.34 8.60 -6.07
CA GLY A 403 -52.38 7.70 -6.58
C GLY A 403 -51.98 7.00 -7.89
N MET A 404 -52.01 5.67 -7.90
CA MET A 404 -51.75 4.83 -9.09
C MET A 404 -52.91 4.82 -10.12
N TYR A 405 -53.84 5.77 -10.04
CA TYR A 405 -55.04 5.80 -10.86
C TYR A 405 -55.11 7.10 -11.66
N PHE A 406 -54.80 7.01 -12.96
CA PHE A 406 -54.94 8.12 -13.90
C PHE A 406 -55.90 7.71 -15.03
N PRO A 407 -57.10 8.31 -15.11
CA PRO A 407 -58.11 7.96 -16.11
C PRO A 407 -58.02 8.76 -17.43
N GLY A 408 -56.95 9.55 -17.65
CA GLY A 408 -56.80 10.39 -18.84
C GLY A 408 -55.94 9.74 -19.92
N GLY A 409 -56.52 9.49 -21.10
CA GLY A 409 -55.78 9.03 -22.29
C GLY A 409 -54.71 10.03 -22.77
N PRO A 410 -53.86 9.61 -23.73
CA PRO A 410 -52.80 10.43 -24.31
C PRO A 410 -53.40 11.71 -24.92
N GLY A 411 -53.23 12.84 -24.25
CA GLY A 411 -53.81 14.14 -24.65
C GLY A 411 -54.37 14.98 -23.50
N SER A 412 -54.66 14.37 -22.34
CA SER A 412 -54.92 15.13 -21.11
C SER A 412 -53.62 15.78 -20.65
N ALA A 413 -53.62 17.09 -20.35
CA ALA A 413 -52.48 17.76 -19.73
C ALA A 413 -52.12 17.01 -18.44
N ILE A 414 -51.03 16.24 -18.49
CA ILE A 414 -50.54 15.50 -17.33
C ILE A 414 -50.15 16.57 -16.29
N GLN A 415 -50.83 16.55 -15.14
CA GLN A 415 -50.55 17.40 -14.00
C GLN A 415 -49.52 16.66 -13.12
N GLY A 416 -48.39 17.30 -12.83
CA GLY A 416 -47.30 16.73 -12.02
C GLY A 416 -45.92 17.12 -12.54
N ALA A 417 -44.87 16.73 -11.80
CA ALA A 417 -43.48 16.88 -12.23
C ALA A 417 -43.15 15.94 -13.39
N MET A 418 -42.74 16.53 -14.52
CA MET A 418 -42.47 15.81 -15.76
C MET A 418 -41.12 16.15 -16.37
N LEU A 419 -40.40 15.13 -16.85
CA LEU A 419 -39.34 15.28 -17.84
C LEU A 419 -39.93 15.06 -19.23
N TYR A 420 -39.83 16.07 -20.09
CA TYR A 420 -40.42 16.08 -21.42
C TYR A 420 -39.33 16.17 -22.48
N LYS A 421 -39.28 15.19 -23.39
CA LYS A 421 -38.38 15.19 -24.54
C LYS A 421 -39.22 15.27 -25.80
N ASP A 422 -39.03 16.29 -26.63
CA ASP A 422 -39.84 16.50 -27.83
C ASP A 422 -39.11 16.12 -29.12
N ASN A 423 -39.73 16.37 -30.28
CA ASN A 423 -39.14 15.99 -31.56
C ASN A 423 -37.92 16.83 -31.97
N SER A 424 -37.70 17.97 -31.32
CA SER A 424 -36.58 18.88 -31.58
C SER A 424 -35.38 18.66 -30.66
N SER A 425 -35.52 17.84 -29.62
CA SER A 425 -34.44 17.48 -28.68
C SER A 425 -33.25 16.79 -29.37
N ALA A 426 -32.22 16.33 -28.64
CA ALA A 426 -31.13 15.47 -29.14
C ALA A 426 -31.42 13.96 -28.90
N ALA A 427 -30.90 13.07 -29.75
CA ALA A 427 -31.16 11.63 -29.65
C ALA A 427 -30.56 11.05 -28.35
N GLY A 428 -31.05 9.87 -27.92
CA GLY A 428 -30.55 9.18 -26.74
C GLY A 428 -31.47 9.30 -25.52
N SER A 429 -31.03 8.67 -24.43
CA SER A 429 -31.81 8.55 -23.19
C SER A 429 -32.23 9.90 -22.61
N THR A 430 -33.40 9.91 -21.98
CA THR A 430 -33.82 11.05 -21.17
C THR A 430 -33.06 11.04 -19.84
N LEU A 431 -32.93 9.86 -19.24
CA LEU A 431 -32.32 9.64 -17.93
C LEU A 431 -31.33 8.48 -17.97
N VAL A 432 -30.14 8.68 -17.42
CA VAL A 432 -29.16 7.62 -17.11
C VAL A 432 -29.02 7.53 -15.60
N MET A 433 -29.29 6.35 -15.05
CA MET A 433 -29.16 6.05 -13.63
C MET A 433 -27.77 5.49 -13.34
N SER A 434 -27.08 6.02 -12.32
CA SER A 434 -25.82 5.45 -11.81
C SER A 434 -26.05 4.67 -10.52
N SER A 435 -25.01 4.02 -9.99
CA SER A 435 -25.08 3.23 -8.76
C SER A 435 -25.63 4.05 -7.57
N ALA A 436 -26.38 3.39 -6.69
CA ALA A 436 -26.99 3.96 -5.48
C ALA A 436 -27.84 5.23 -5.70
N SER A 437 -28.22 5.53 -6.95
CA SER A 437 -29.05 6.70 -7.25
C SER A 437 -30.53 6.37 -7.09
N GLY A 438 -31.33 7.36 -6.69
CA GLY A 438 -32.77 7.21 -6.51
C GLY A 438 -33.55 8.08 -7.48
N PHE A 439 -34.56 7.54 -8.15
CA PHE A 439 -35.49 8.30 -8.98
C PHE A 439 -36.91 7.96 -8.55
N SER A 440 -37.67 8.98 -8.15
CA SER A 440 -39.02 8.74 -7.69
C SER A 440 -40.01 9.85 -8.01
N GLY A 441 -41.26 9.48 -8.30
CA GLY A 441 -42.36 10.44 -8.33
C GLY A 441 -42.39 11.36 -9.55
N ILE A 442 -41.71 11.00 -10.63
CA ILE A 442 -41.59 11.80 -11.85
C ILE A 442 -42.17 11.02 -13.03
N ASP A 443 -42.87 11.73 -13.90
CA ASP A 443 -43.34 11.22 -15.18
C ASP A 443 -42.34 11.61 -16.29
N ILE A 444 -42.01 10.67 -17.15
CA ILE A 444 -41.14 10.88 -18.31
C ILE A 444 -42.00 10.74 -19.56
N HIS A 445 -42.07 11.79 -20.36
CA HIS A 445 -42.78 11.80 -21.62
C HIS A 445 -41.77 12.01 -22.76
N HIS A 446 -41.59 10.97 -23.56
CA HIS A 446 -40.65 10.95 -24.68
C HIS A 446 -41.42 10.98 -26.00
N ASN A 447 -41.56 12.18 -26.57
CA ASN A 447 -42.31 12.46 -27.79
C ASN A 447 -41.42 12.66 -29.03
N ARG A 448 -40.17 12.18 -28.97
CA ARG A 448 -39.21 12.30 -30.06
C ARG A 448 -39.34 11.13 -31.04
N ASP A 449 -39.29 11.43 -32.34
CA ASP A 449 -39.09 10.44 -33.39
C ASP A 449 -37.60 10.02 -33.42
N GLY A 450 -37.33 8.71 -33.36
CA GLY A 450 -35.96 8.17 -33.39
C GLY A 450 -35.15 8.42 -32.12
N GLY A 451 -35.65 7.98 -30.96
CA GLY A 451 -35.02 8.12 -29.63
C GLY A 451 -33.70 7.38 -29.41
N GLY A 452 -33.19 6.66 -30.42
CA GLY A 452 -31.98 5.86 -30.30
C GLY A 452 -32.19 4.57 -29.50
N ASN A 453 -31.20 3.68 -29.53
CA ASN A 453 -31.27 2.36 -28.88
C ASN A 453 -30.98 2.41 -27.36
N ASP A 454 -30.77 3.59 -26.79
CA ASP A 454 -30.32 3.73 -25.41
C ASP A 454 -31.46 3.62 -24.37
N GLY A 455 -32.71 3.72 -24.83
CA GLY A 455 -33.92 3.71 -23.99
C GLY A 455 -34.17 5.01 -23.24
N ILE A 456 -35.41 5.25 -22.85
CA ILE A 456 -35.86 6.48 -22.20
C ILE A 456 -35.21 6.61 -20.82
N VAL A 457 -35.22 5.52 -20.05
CA VAL A 457 -34.46 5.36 -18.82
C VAL A 457 -33.42 4.26 -19.02
N ARG A 458 -32.15 4.62 -18.86
CA ARG A 458 -31.01 3.72 -18.98
C ARG A 458 -30.37 3.50 -17.62
N PHE A 459 -30.03 2.26 -17.28
CA PHE A 459 -29.31 1.93 -16.04
C PHE A 459 -27.84 1.64 -16.34
N GLY A 460 -26.97 2.60 -16.02
CA GLY A 460 -25.54 2.57 -16.35
C GLY A 460 -25.25 2.99 -17.79
N ASP A 461 -23.96 3.05 -18.14
CA ASP A 461 -23.50 3.22 -19.51
C ASP A 461 -22.86 1.90 -20.01
N GLU A 462 -22.24 1.90 -21.20
CA GLU A 462 -21.61 0.68 -21.75
C GLU A 462 -20.38 0.23 -20.96
N THR A 463 -19.86 1.09 -20.07
CA THR A 463 -18.59 0.95 -19.35
C THR A 463 -18.75 0.82 -17.83
N VAL A 464 -19.89 1.22 -17.26
CA VAL A 464 -20.13 1.28 -15.81
C VAL A 464 -21.46 0.59 -15.45
N SER A 465 -21.39 -0.44 -14.61
CA SER A 465 -22.55 -1.10 -14.03
C SER A 465 -23.27 -0.18 -13.04
N CYS A 466 -24.61 -0.21 -13.06
CA CYS A 466 -25.45 0.51 -12.10
C CYS A 466 -25.92 -0.45 -11.01
N TRP A 467 -25.40 -0.28 -9.78
CA TRP A 467 -25.73 -1.14 -8.64
C TRP A 467 -26.61 -0.42 -7.61
N ASN A 468 -27.63 -1.09 -7.07
CA ASN A 468 -28.51 -0.58 -6.00
C ASN A 468 -29.22 0.75 -6.32
N ALA A 469 -29.48 1.05 -7.60
CA ALA A 469 -30.34 2.16 -7.95
C ALA A 469 -31.81 1.84 -7.66
N GLU A 470 -32.55 2.87 -7.29
CA GLU A 470 -33.98 2.79 -7.02
C GLU A 470 -34.76 3.58 -8.06
N PHE A 471 -35.65 2.92 -8.81
CA PHE A 471 -36.60 3.58 -9.70
C PHE A 471 -38.00 3.26 -9.21
N LYS A 472 -38.58 4.20 -8.46
CA LYS A 472 -39.85 3.97 -7.78
C LYS A 472 -40.86 4.93 -8.31
N ASN A 473 -42.11 4.52 -8.37
CA ASN A 473 -43.17 5.50 -8.44
C ASN A 473 -42.98 6.44 -9.66
N ALA A 474 -42.74 5.90 -10.85
CA ALA A 474 -42.50 6.72 -12.04
C ALA A 474 -43.28 6.20 -13.25
N ARG A 475 -43.57 7.11 -14.19
CA ARG A 475 -44.24 6.78 -15.44
C ARG A 475 -43.29 7.05 -16.61
N ILE A 476 -43.32 6.18 -17.60
CA ILE A 476 -42.65 6.36 -18.88
C ILE A 476 -43.72 6.28 -19.95
N THR A 477 -43.90 7.34 -20.71
CA THR A 477 -44.82 7.39 -21.84
C THR A 477 -44.06 7.83 -23.08
N GLY A 478 -44.15 7.02 -24.14
CA GLY A 478 -43.59 7.36 -25.43
C GLY A 478 -44.59 8.02 -26.36
N LYS A 479 -44.16 8.17 -27.61
CA LYS A 479 -45.01 8.61 -28.70
C LYS A 479 -45.77 7.42 -29.29
N VAL A 480 -47.10 7.54 -29.40
CA VAL A 480 -47.99 6.55 -30.04
C VAL A 480 -47.86 6.53 -31.57
N MET A 481 -46.80 7.08 -32.16
CA MET A 481 -46.67 7.11 -33.62
C MET A 481 -45.90 5.88 -34.08
N ARG A 482 -46.62 4.95 -34.72
CA ARG A 482 -46.07 3.75 -35.35
C ARG A 482 -44.92 4.15 -36.29
N ASP A 483 -43.69 3.99 -35.84
CA ASP A 483 -42.59 3.92 -36.79
C ASP A 483 -42.68 2.56 -37.50
N GLN A 484 -43.19 2.58 -38.74
CA GLN A 484 -43.32 1.39 -39.58
C GLN A 484 -41.97 0.93 -40.16
N THR A 485 -40.87 1.66 -39.92
CA THR A 485 -39.56 1.35 -40.50
C THR A 485 -38.83 0.22 -39.78
N GLY A 486 -39.34 -0.26 -38.63
CA GLY A 486 -38.77 -1.39 -37.88
C GLY A 486 -37.50 -1.05 -37.08
N VAL A 487 -37.11 0.22 -37.03
CA VAL A 487 -36.03 0.70 -36.15
C VAL A 487 -36.64 1.03 -34.80
N ASN A 488 -36.07 0.49 -33.70
CA ASN A 488 -36.60 0.72 -32.35
C ASN A 488 -36.38 2.19 -31.98
N THR A 489 -37.45 2.97 -31.89
CA THR A 489 -37.35 4.41 -31.63
C THR A 489 -37.55 4.77 -30.16
N CYS A 490 -38.25 3.94 -29.39
CA CYS A 490 -38.54 4.21 -27.98
C CYS A 490 -38.49 2.93 -27.11
N LEU A 491 -37.37 2.68 -26.41
CA LEU A 491 -37.32 1.65 -25.35
C LEU A 491 -37.68 2.29 -24.00
N GLY A 492 -38.46 1.63 -23.15
CA GLY A 492 -38.92 2.21 -21.89
C GLY A 492 -37.80 2.26 -20.86
N ILE A 493 -37.52 1.10 -20.28
CA ILE A 493 -36.37 0.88 -19.40
C ILE A 493 -35.37 0.01 -20.14
N HIS A 494 -34.11 0.45 -20.20
CA HIS A 494 -33.04 -0.29 -20.85
C HIS A 494 -31.86 -0.49 -19.90
N PHE A 495 -31.43 -1.74 -19.78
CA PHE A 495 -30.15 -2.08 -19.20
C PHE A 495 -29.24 -2.46 -20.36
N PRO A 496 -28.20 -1.67 -20.66
CA PRO A 496 -27.34 -1.91 -21.81
C PRO A 496 -26.61 -3.26 -21.66
N ALA A 497 -26.30 -3.88 -22.79
CA ALA A 497 -25.35 -4.99 -22.82
C ALA A 497 -23.98 -4.45 -22.35
N GLY A 498 -23.44 -4.97 -21.25
CA GLY A 498 -22.09 -4.60 -20.82
C GLY A 498 -21.09 -4.87 -21.95
N ASN A 499 -20.27 -3.87 -22.31
CA ASN A 499 -19.34 -4.02 -23.41
C ASN A 499 -18.21 -4.99 -23.01
N THR A 500 -18.33 -6.25 -23.43
CA THR A 500 -17.33 -7.30 -23.20
C THR A 500 -16.02 -7.06 -23.97
N ALA A 501 -15.94 -6.04 -24.83
CA ALA A 501 -14.83 -5.89 -25.78
C ALA A 501 -13.62 -5.07 -25.28
N GLY A 502 -13.67 -4.46 -24.08
CA GLY A 502 -12.69 -3.42 -23.70
C GLY A 502 -11.72 -3.72 -22.55
N VAL A 503 -12.08 -4.58 -21.60
CA VAL A 503 -11.25 -4.80 -20.40
C VAL A 503 -10.25 -5.93 -20.68
N GLY A 504 -9.20 -5.60 -21.44
CA GLY A 504 -8.09 -6.51 -21.72
C GLY A 504 -7.34 -6.86 -20.44
N GLY A 505 -7.55 -8.07 -19.92
CA GLY A 505 -6.77 -8.60 -18.79
C GLY A 505 -7.48 -9.76 -18.09
N ASP A 506 -7.20 -10.98 -18.56
CA ASP A 506 -7.18 -12.23 -17.81
C ASP A 506 -8.32 -12.52 -16.81
N ASN A 507 -9.49 -12.89 -17.33
CA ASN A 507 -10.13 -14.20 -17.11
C ASN A 507 -11.51 -14.19 -17.77
N GLY A 508 -11.82 -15.21 -18.58
CA GLY A 508 -13.11 -15.39 -19.25
C GLY A 508 -14.33 -15.58 -18.33
N ASN A 509 -14.23 -15.21 -17.05
CA ASN A 509 -15.37 -14.90 -16.21
C ASN A 509 -15.69 -13.43 -16.44
N GLY A 510 -16.51 -13.12 -17.44
CA GLY A 510 -17.18 -11.83 -17.47
C GLY A 510 -17.98 -11.75 -16.17
N ASP A 511 -17.47 -11.00 -15.18
CA ASP A 511 -18.10 -10.92 -13.88
C ASP A 511 -19.59 -10.63 -14.08
N ILE A 512 -20.42 -11.52 -13.55
CA ILE A 512 -21.86 -11.34 -13.45
C ILE A 512 -22.07 -9.94 -12.85
N GLN A 513 -22.39 -8.98 -13.69
CA GLN A 513 -22.65 -7.62 -13.25
C GLN A 513 -23.95 -7.69 -12.43
N LYS A 514 -23.83 -7.74 -11.11
CA LYS A 514 -24.97 -7.76 -10.21
C LYS A 514 -25.50 -6.34 -10.15
N TYR A 515 -26.54 -6.06 -10.91
CA TYR A 515 -27.18 -4.76 -10.98
C TYR A 515 -28.02 -4.48 -9.73
N GLY A 516 -28.64 -5.50 -9.11
CA GLY A 516 -29.24 -5.37 -7.77
C GLY A 516 -30.27 -4.24 -7.63
N ASN A 517 -30.84 -3.74 -8.73
CA ASN A 517 -31.65 -2.54 -8.72
C ASN A 517 -33.07 -2.84 -8.25
N ASN A 518 -33.75 -1.83 -7.69
CA ASN A 518 -35.12 -1.93 -7.23
C ASN A 518 -36.04 -1.00 -8.04
N ILE A 519 -36.81 -1.60 -8.94
CA ILE A 519 -37.76 -0.93 -9.82
C ILE A 519 -39.17 -1.23 -9.29
N SER A 520 -39.91 -0.22 -8.82
CA SER A 520 -41.22 -0.45 -8.22
C SER A 520 -42.27 0.59 -8.58
N ASP A 521 -43.53 0.17 -8.59
CA ASP A 521 -44.70 1.06 -8.79
C ASP A 521 -44.58 1.92 -10.07
N TYR A 522 -44.12 1.28 -11.14
CA TYR A 522 -43.82 1.92 -12.42
C TYR A 522 -44.92 1.66 -13.45
N MET A 523 -45.09 2.61 -14.38
CA MET A 523 -45.94 2.44 -15.54
C MET A 523 -45.18 2.78 -16.82
N ILE A 524 -45.23 1.90 -17.80
CA ILE A 524 -44.65 2.09 -19.12
C ILE A 524 -45.79 2.00 -20.14
N SER A 525 -45.99 3.05 -20.93
CA SER A 525 -47.03 3.04 -21.96
C SER A 525 -46.60 3.67 -23.27
N ASP A 526 -47.24 3.23 -24.36
CA ASP A 526 -47.18 3.92 -25.64
C ASP A 526 -45.76 4.04 -26.20
N ILE A 527 -44.99 2.95 -26.09
CA ILE A 527 -43.61 2.84 -26.56
C ILE A 527 -43.42 1.58 -27.43
N ASP A 528 -42.26 1.45 -28.06
CA ASP A 528 -41.95 0.32 -28.92
C ASP A 528 -41.68 -0.95 -28.12
N GLN A 529 -40.84 -0.87 -27.08
CA GLN A 529 -40.45 -1.99 -26.22
C GLN A 529 -40.45 -1.59 -24.75
N GLY A 530 -41.10 -2.39 -23.89
CA GLY A 530 -41.31 -2.09 -22.47
C GLY A 530 -40.00 -2.01 -21.67
N ILE A 531 -39.47 -3.17 -21.31
CA ILE A 531 -38.21 -3.33 -20.56
C ILE A 531 -37.27 -4.17 -21.41
N VAL A 532 -36.04 -3.70 -21.58
CA VAL A 532 -34.97 -4.44 -22.27
C VAL A 532 -33.86 -4.70 -21.27
N LEU A 533 -33.62 -5.98 -20.98
CA LEU A 533 -32.53 -6.45 -20.14
C LEU A 533 -31.38 -6.90 -21.04
N GLY A 534 -30.28 -6.17 -21.06
CA GLY A 534 -29.05 -6.54 -21.76
C GLY A 534 -28.38 -7.77 -21.14
N VAL A 535 -27.40 -8.35 -21.85
CA VAL A 535 -26.60 -9.46 -21.30
C VAL A 535 -26.00 -9.10 -19.94
N ASN A 536 -25.93 -10.06 -19.02
CA ASN A 536 -25.46 -9.89 -17.64
C ASN A 536 -26.29 -8.97 -16.73
N CYS A 537 -27.51 -8.60 -17.13
CA CYS A 537 -28.38 -7.80 -16.27
C CYS A 537 -29.02 -8.65 -15.18
N ASN A 538 -28.34 -8.76 -14.04
CA ASN A 538 -28.66 -9.77 -13.03
C ASN A 538 -29.14 -9.18 -11.69
N ALA A 539 -29.97 -9.95 -10.98
CA ALA A 539 -30.46 -9.66 -9.63
C ALA A 539 -31.31 -8.37 -9.48
N ASN A 540 -31.98 -7.90 -10.54
CA ASN A 540 -32.90 -6.76 -10.42
C ASN A 540 -34.27 -7.22 -9.88
N THR A 541 -34.92 -6.35 -9.09
CA THR A 541 -36.28 -6.58 -8.59
C THR A 541 -37.25 -5.59 -9.23
N PHE A 542 -38.32 -6.10 -9.84
CA PHE A 542 -39.40 -5.37 -10.45
C PHE A 542 -40.70 -5.64 -9.69
N ASN A 543 -41.26 -4.61 -9.04
CA ASN A 543 -42.47 -4.72 -8.22
C ASN A 543 -43.60 -3.83 -8.77
N ASN A 544 -44.84 -4.33 -8.80
CA ASN A 544 -46.05 -3.57 -9.15
C ASN A 544 -45.96 -2.82 -10.50
N GLY A 545 -45.29 -3.41 -11.48
CA GLY A 545 -45.12 -2.83 -12.81
C GLY A 545 -46.38 -2.87 -13.65
N ARG A 546 -46.64 -1.84 -14.45
CA ARG A 546 -47.70 -1.83 -15.47
C ARG A 546 -47.13 -1.49 -16.84
N ILE A 547 -47.27 -2.37 -17.82
CA ILE A 547 -46.81 -2.16 -19.19
C ILE A 547 -48.02 -2.16 -20.12
N ARG A 548 -48.23 -1.08 -20.90
CA ARG A 548 -49.41 -0.91 -21.74
C ARG A 548 -49.08 -0.42 -23.15
N ASN A 549 -49.91 -0.78 -24.13
CA ASN A 549 -49.85 -0.22 -25.49
C ASN A 549 -48.45 -0.30 -26.11
N ILE A 550 -47.83 -1.48 -26.04
CA ILE A 550 -46.49 -1.70 -26.60
C ILE A 550 -46.61 -1.99 -28.09
N ILE A 551 -45.94 -1.19 -28.91
CA ILE A 551 -46.15 -1.16 -30.36
C ILE A 551 -45.48 -2.38 -31.04
N GLN A 552 -44.22 -2.67 -30.73
CA GLN A 552 -43.49 -3.78 -31.36
C GLN A 552 -43.76 -5.14 -30.70
N GLY A 553 -44.71 -5.19 -29.78
CA GLY A 553 -45.14 -6.44 -29.20
C GLY A 553 -44.20 -7.03 -28.14
N LYS A 554 -43.17 -6.31 -27.68
CA LYS A 554 -42.20 -6.82 -26.68
C LYS A 554 -42.37 -6.11 -25.33
N GLY A 555 -43.11 -6.73 -24.43
CA GLY A 555 -43.30 -6.20 -23.08
C GLY A 555 -42.00 -6.19 -22.29
N ILE A 556 -41.38 -7.35 -22.13
CA ILE A 556 -40.09 -7.54 -21.49
C ILE A 556 -39.23 -8.39 -22.42
N GLN A 557 -38.09 -7.85 -22.83
CA GLN A 557 -37.11 -8.52 -23.67
C GLN A 557 -35.85 -8.82 -22.87
N PHE A 558 -35.44 -10.08 -22.87
CA PHE A 558 -34.13 -10.50 -22.40
C PHE A 558 -33.21 -10.59 -23.62
N ALA A 559 -32.09 -9.87 -23.61
CA ALA A 559 -31.10 -9.97 -24.67
C ALA A 559 -30.43 -11.35 -24.60
N GLY A 560 -30.40 -12.07 -25.73
CA GLY A 560 -29.71 -13.35 -25.82
C GLY A 560 -28.21 -13.14 -25.91
N GLY A 561 -27.47 -13.58 -24.89
CA GLY A 561 -26.03 -13.79 -25.00
C GLY A 561 -25.75 -15.08 -25.78
N SER A 562 -24.61 -15.15 -26.46
CA SER A 562 -24.16 -16.39 -27.12
C SER A 562 -23.57 -17.41 -26.13
N HIS A 563 -23.42 -17.04 -24.85
CA HIS A 563 -22.75 -17.83 -23.81
C HIS A 563 -23.61 -17.95 -22.53
N PRO A 564 -23.57 -19.08 -21.79
CA PRO A 564 -24.21 -19.24 -20.48
C PRO A 564 -23.87 -18.13 -19.48
N ASP A 565 -22.60 -17.75 -19.43
CA ASP A 565 -22.12 -16.70 -18.53
C ASP A 565 -22.48 -15.28 -19.00
N GLN A 566 -23.19 -15.15 -20.12
CA GLN A 566 -23.69 -13.89 -20.67
C GLN A 566 -25.21 -13.74 -20.50
N ALA A 567 -25.82 -14.56 -19.64
CA ALA A 567 -27.26 -14.58 -19.47
C ALA A 567 -27.77 -13.53 -18.47
N CYS A 568 -29.03 -13.13 -18.66
CA CYS A 568 -29.80 -12.34 -17.69
C CYS A 568 -30.36 -13.28 -16.62
N LEU A 569 -29.71 -13.35 -15.46
CA LEU A 569 -30.00 -14.29 -14.39
C LEU A 569 -30.63 -13.59 -13.18
N GLU A 570 -31.45 -14.33 -12.42
CA GLU A 570 -31.90 -13.96 -11.07
C GLU A 570 -32.74 -12.66 -10.97
N ASN A 571 -33.34 -12.16 -12.06
CA ASN A 571 -34.27 -11.04 -11.95
C ASN A 571 -35.61 -11.51 -11.38
N LYS A 572 -36.22 -10.68 -10.54
CA LYS A 572 -37.49 -10.97 -9.85
C LYS A 572 -38.58 -10.01 -10.32
N PHE A 573 -39.70 -10.55 -10.79
CA PHE A 573 -40.90 -9.78 -11.16
C PHE A 573 -42.05 -10.14 -10.21
N THR A 574 -42.69 -9.14 -9.62
CA THR A 574 -43.84 -9.32 -8.72
C THR A 574 -44.89 -8.25 -9.01
N GLY A 575 -46.15 -8.64 -9.13
CA GLY A 575 -47.27 -7.70 -9.36
C GLY A 575 -47.26 -7.05 -10.74
N LEU A 576 -46.72 -7.74 -11.76
CA LEU A 576 -46.63 -7.20 -13.12
C LEU A 576 -47.98 -7.30 -13.83
N ILE A 577 -48.42 -6.20 -14.44
CA ILE A 577 -49.64 -6.14 -15.27
C ILE A 577 -49.26 -5.70 -16.69
N CYS A 578 -49.58 -6.50 -17.69
CA CYS A 578 -49.33 -6.18 -19.10
C CYS A 578 -50.66 -6.10 -19.88
N TRP A 579 -50.90 -5.01 -20.63
CA TRP A 579 -52.15 -4.82 -21.39
C TRP A 579 -51.86 -4.30 -22.81
N ASN A 580 -52.59 -4.79 -23.82
CA ASN A 580 -52.61 -4.22 -25.17
C ASN A 580 -51.21 -4.19 -25.80
N ILE A 581 -50.53 -5.33 -25.77
CA ILE A 581 -49.29 -5.55 -26.52
C ILE A 581 -49.69 -5.79 -27.98
N GLY A 582 -49.52 -4.80 -28.85
CA GLY A 582 -49.91 -4.86 -30.25
C GLY A 582 -48.98 -5.77 -31.07
N SER A 583 -49.51 -6.39 -32.13
CA SER A 583 -48.68 -7.08 -33.11
C SER A 583 -48.39 -6.16 -34.29
N LEU A 584 -47.10 -5.95 -34.59
CA LEU A 584 -46.68 -5.54 -35.92
C LEU A 584 -46.54 -6.80 -36.77
N ALA A 585 -47.51 -7.02 -37.65
CA ALA A 585 -47.50 -7.78 -38.90
C ALA A 585 -46.90 -9.22 -39.01
N ASP A 586 -46.01 -9.71 -38.14
CA ASP A 586 -45.29 -10.99 -38.33
C ASP A 586 -45.41 -11.98 -37.14
N GLY A 587 -46.46 -11.87 -36.33
CA GLY A 587 -46.87 -12.97 -35.43
C GLY A 587 -46.03 -13.21 -34.17
N ALA A 588 -45.18 -12.26 -33.76
CA ALA A 588 -44.29 -12.41 -32.60
C ALA A 588 -44.53 -11.37 -31.48
N ALA A 589 -45.79 -11.01 -31.19
CA ALA A 589 -46.09 -10.27 -29.96
C ALA A 589 -45.89 -11.20 -28.77
N ALA A 590 -44.97 -10.85 -27.87
CA ALA A 590 -44.65 -11.62 -26.68
C ALA A 590 -44.55 -10.69 -25.47
N VAL A 591 -45.29 -11.02 -24.41
CA VAL A 591 -45.11 -10.37 -23.10
C VAL A 591 -43.67 -10.54 -22.63
N PHE A 592 -43.14 -11.76 -22.77
CA PHE A 592 -41.77 -12.11 -22.42
C PHE A 592 -41.08 -12.70 -23.64
N THR A 593 -40.01 -12.05 -24.12
CA THR A 593 -39.10 -12.66 -25.09
C THR A 593 -37.87 -13.14 -24.33
N LEU A 594 -37.79 -14.45 -24.09
CA LEU A 594 -36.70 -15.06 -23.34
C LEU A 594 -35.51 -15.35 -24.27
N GLY A 595 -34.30 -15.11 -23.76
CA GLY A 595 -33.06 -15.63 -24.33
C GLY A 595 -32.64 -16.93 -23.64
N ALA A 596 -31.48 -17.47 -24.00
CA ALA A 596 -30.90 -18.63 -23.31
C ALA A 596 -30.72 -18.35 -21.79
N TYR A 597 -30.97 -19.36 -20.96
CA TYR A 597 -30.82 -19.35 -19.48
C TYR A 597 -31.74 -18.37 -18.72
N ALA A 598 -32.86 -17.98 -19.33
CA ALA A 598 -33.86 -17.12 -18.68
C ALA A 598 -34.66 -17.84 -17.57
N ASP A 599 -34.53 -19.16 -17.45
CA ASP A 599 -35.17 -20.02 -16.44
C ASP A 599 -34.76 -19.70 -14.99
N LEU A 600 -33.65 -18.98 -14.81
CA LEU A 600 -33.19 -18.50 -13.51
C LEU A 600 -33.87 -17.20 -13.04
N ASN A 601 -34.76 -16.61 -13.84
CA ASN A 601 -35.57 -15.45 -13.44
C ASN A 601 -36.87 -15.90 -12.75
N ARG A 602 -37.32 -15.15 -11.75
CA ARG A 602 -38.51 -15.48 -10.94
C ARG A 602 -39.67 -14.54 -11.24
N ILE A 603 -40.83 -15.09 -11.59
CA ILE A 603 -42.08 -14.33 -11.80
C ILE A 603 -43.08 -14.79 -10.73
N ASP A 604 -43.33 -13.97 -9.72
CA ASP A 604 -44.16 -14.33 -8.56
C ASP A 604 -45.65 -14.05 -8.76
N SER A 605 -45.99 -12.98 -9.48
CA SER A 605 -47.38 -12.66 -9.82
C SER A 605 -47.46 -11.79 -11.05
N PHE A 606 -48.36 -12.18 -11.95
CA PHE A 606 -48.51 -11.58 -13.27
C PHE A 606 -49.98 -11.58 -13.69
N SER A 607 -50.42 -10.53 -14.36
CA SER A 607 -51.73 -10.43 -15.00
C SER A 607 -51.56 -9.87 -16.41
N THR A 608 -52.23 -10.48 -17.39
CA THR A 608 -52.21 -10.00 -18.77
C THR A 608 -53.60 -9.88 -19.34
N GLU A 609 -53.82 -8.79 -20.07
CA GLU A 609 -54.93 -8.63 -21.00
C GLU A 609 -54.30 -8.40 -22.38
N CYS A 610 -53.78 -9.47 -22.98
CA CYS A 610 -53.13 -9.41 -24.28
C CYS A 610 -54.06 -9.97 -25.36
N ASN A 611 -54.33 -9.18 -26.41
CA ASN A 611 -55.00 -9.63 -27.62
C ASN A 611 -54.07 -10.46 -28.54
N GLY A 612 -53.11 -11.19 -27.98
CA GLY A 612 -52.03 -11.88 -28.70
C GLY A 612 -51.56 -13.16 -28.00
N THR A 613 -50.74 -13.93 -28.70
CA THR A 613 -50.21 -15.22 -28.24
C THR A 613 -49.26 -15.01 -27.05
N PHE A 614 -49.46 -15.75 -25.95
CA PHE A 614 -48.44 -15.84 -24.91
C PHE A 614 -47.33 -16.76 -25.41
N ILE A 615 -46.29 -16.20 -26.03
CA ILE A 615 -45.17 -17.01 -26.54
C ILE A 615 -43.99 -16.90 -25.57
N VAL A 616 -43.65 -18.03 -24.95
CA VAL A 616 -42.37 -18.27 -24.27
C VAL A 616 -41.48 -19.02 -25.27
N ILE A 617 -40.52 -18.35 -25.90
CA ILE A 617 -39.61 -19.00 -26.86
C ILE A 617 -38.37 -19.52 -26.10
N SER A 618 -38.17 -20.85 -26.19
CA SER A 618 -37.13 -21.80 -25.70
C SER A 618 -35.80 -21.32 -25.09
N ALA A 619 -35.06 -22.09 -24.25
CA ALA A 619 -34.93 -23.54 -24.11
C ALA A 619 -34.58 -23.96 -22.66
N GLN A 620 -35.00 -25.17 -22.26
CA GLN A 620 -34.81 -25.81 -20.94
C GLN A 620 -35.20 -24.95 -19.73
N ALA A 621 -36.49 -24.90 -19.40
CA ALA A 621 -36.94 -24.45 -18.09
C ALA A 621 -36.96 -25.65 -17.12
N ASP A 622 -35.88 -25.90 -16.41
CA ASP A 622 -35.89 -26.88 -15.32
C ASP A 622 -36.54 -26.23 -14.08
N ASN A 623 -37.85 -26.44 -13.94
CA ASN A 623 -38.64 -26.38 -12.69
C ASN A 623 -39.14 -25.05 -12.07
N ASN A 624 -39.02 -23.84 -12.65
CA ASN A 624 -39.41 -22.62 -11.90
C ASN A 624 -40.32 -21.56 -12.55
N VAL A 625 -40.91 -21.79 -13.72
CA VAL A 625 -41.92 -20.85 -14.26
C VAL A 625 -43.31 -21.24 -13.76
N LEU A 626 -43.67 -20.75 -12.57
CA LEU A 626 -45.05 -20.81 -12.05
C LEU A 626 -45.91 -19.77 -12.79
N ILE A 627 -46.65 -20.19 -13.80
CA ILE A 627 -47.64 -19.34 -14.46
C ILE A 627 -48.88 -19.28 -13.56
N GLY A 628 -49.09 -18.14 -12.88
CA GLY A 628 -50.30 -17.91 -12.09
C GLY A 628 -51.57 -18.03 -12.94
N THR A 629 -52.66 -18.52 -12.35
CA THR A 629 -53.94 -18.71 -13.04
C THR A 629 -54.48 -17.37 -13.56
N PRO A 630 -54.86 -17.28 -14.85
CA PRO A 630 -55.43 -16.05 -15.40
C PRO A 630 -56.78 -15.76 -14.76
N ASN A 631 -56.98 -14.50 -14.38
CA ASN A 631 -58.24 -14.00 -13.85
C ASN A 631 -59.06 -13.40 -15.00
N GLU A 632 -59.58 -14.23 -15.92
CA GLU A 632 -60.83 -13.99 -16.67
C GLU A 632 -61.12 -15.07 -17.73
N ALA A 633 -62.41 -15.38 -17.87
CA ALA A 633 -62.96 -16.52 -18.62
C ALA A 633 -63.10 -16.26 -20.13
N GLN A 634 -61.98 -16.06 -20.85
CA GLN A 634 -62.01 -16.10 -22.32
C GLN A 634 -61.00 -17.13 -22.88
N ASN A 635 -61.56 -18.30 -23.21
CA ASN A 635 -60.94 -19.39 -23.95
C ASN A 635 -60.35 -18.91 -25.28
N ASN A 636 -59.03 -18.85 -25.37
CA ASN A 636 -58.32 -19.17 -26.60
C ASN A 636 -57.16 -20.11 -26.27
N ALA A 637 -57.09 -21.21 -27.00
CA ALA A 637 -56.19 -22.33 -26.75
C ALA A 637 -54.72 -21.87 -26.79
N TRP A 638 -54.00 -22.18 -25.72
CA TRP A 638 -52.54 -22.03 -25.65
C TRP A 638 -51.92 -23.15 -26.49
N VAL A 639 -51.30 -22.79 -27.61
CA VAL A 639 -50.57 -23.75 -28.47
C VAL A 639 -49.09 -23.65 -28.12
N ASP A 640 -48.58 -24.65 -27.40
CA ASP A 640 -47.14 -24.91 -27.31
C ASP A 640 -46.65 -25.45 -28.66
N ASN A 641 -45.73 -24.74 -29.30
CA ASN A 641 -45.18 -25.12 -30.59
C ASN A 641 -43.76 -25.70 -30.48
N SER A 642 -43.31 -26.10 -29.28
CA SER A 642 -41.94 -26.57 -29.05
C SER A 642 -41.75 -28.09 -29.03
N GLY A 643 -42.83 -28.89 -29.16
CA GLY A 643 -42.76 -30.33 -29.40
C GLY A 643 -42.17 -31.21 -28.28
N THR A 644 -41.66 -30.61 -27.19
CA THR A 644 -41.09 -31.32 -26.04
C THR A 644 -41.14 -30.45 -24.80
N ASN A 645 -42.25 -30.48 -24.05
CA ASN A 645 -42.24 -30.47 -22.58
C ASN A 645 -43.62 -30.77 -21.99
N THR A 646 -43.62 -31.53 -20.91
CA THR A 646 -44.80 -31.95 -20.14
C THR A 646 -45.32 -30.77 -19.34
N LEU A 647 -46.58 -30.39 -19.53
CA LEU A 647 -47.31 -29.56 -18.56
C LEU A 647 -47.37 -30.31 -17.23
N ILE A 648 -46.63 -29.85 -16.23
CA ILE A 648 -46.85 -30.27 -14.84
C ILE A 648 -48.08 -29.53 -14.34
N ASP A 649 -49.25 -30.13 -14.56
CA ASP A 649 -50.43 -29.86 -13.78
C ASP A 649 -50.12 -30.22 -12.32
N THR A 650 -50.04 -29.18 -11.49
CA THR A 650 -50.22 -29.32 -10.05
C THR A 650 -51.25 -28.30 -9.60
N GLN A 651 -52.53 -28.69 -9.57
CA GLN A 651 -53.20 -29.05 -8.32
C GLN A 651 -54.65 -29.49 -8.57
N GLY A 652 -55.01 -30.62 -7.95
CA GLY A 652 -56.37 -31.13 -7.94
C GLY A 652 -57.38 -30.14 -7.38
N VAL A 653 -58.31 -29.73 -8.23
CA VAL A 653 -59.67 -29.36 -7.85
C VAL A 653 -60.59 -30.36 -8.55
N THR A 654 -61.18 -31.24 -7.75
CA THR A 654 -62.34 -32.02 -8.19
C THR A 654 -63.50 -31.06 -8.43
N THR A 655 -64.18 -31.28 -9.56
CA THR A 655 -65.40 -30.61 -10.09
C THR A 655 -66.17 -29.67 -9.19
#